data_AF-A0A563BDJ3-F1
#
_entry.id   AF-A0A563BDJ3-F1
#
_cell.length_a   1.000
_cell.length_b   1.000
_cell.length_c   1.000
_cell.angle_alpha   90.00
_cell.angle_beta   90.00
_cell.angle_gamma   90.00
#
_symmetry.space_group_name_H-M   'P 1'
#
loop_
_entity.id
_entity.type
_entity.pdbx_description
1 polymer ?
#
loop_
_entity_poly.entity_id
_entity_poly.type
_entity_poly.pdbx_seq_one_letter_code
_entity_poly.pdbx_strand_id
1 'polypeptide(L)'
;MPNPNQISPNTNPHPLDSIEQEHSAENPEPHSNIPEQYNIPEQYNNEELIPDETRIQNELGAKVLSLVNFESKHKDIVESSFDKARNNHDKLPGKNNERRNYAYLSRLNSLIEKHGDNLEQRLWQTSASKVIIKPEDITDKYWKQQEQILRNEGQGRTLSNYEKDYLTNEIIAEQERTIAPWVNYLSDKDCPYPTWFKVYAFDGLSRMGLYNDNTKEFEKRDKHTVGGFPNLNPEVLAKVYSHINDFFSQDSSAWFEKHPEDEKLSVLVKSGNFNKLYSKELLDAKTIMKTPERTEDIQGDWFEYKLGDEEQISRLAEGTRWCIADPHTANNYLRSGTCRNNGAEEDYDYDEYEDYDDRNDDDDDHNNDNYKDNNHDDNKARFFIFRLKTDQYKDGYADNGSASIRLSPDGNVAEVSGLNDGQAIEDALVPIVQEKVLSLPGGEKYNQSFKDKQELIRLDKKMQENQDLTKEELEFIYEINRNIVTLDTYNSSDPRIQELKDKYNVQYILDHDIEIDLNKLTKKIKSSDIADNLDTLINHGVDANILAERMSSSNIAKNLDTLISHGADIDVNELVKKINSSDIAKNLDILINHGIDTNILVKRMDSSDIAKNLDTLISHGVNAIILVDRMNSYDIPRSLDTLINHGIDTNILVKRMDPFDIAKNLDTLISHGADINILAKRMHSYGIVDNLDTLINHGADIDVNELVKNMYSSDIADNLDTLIYHGADINTIVSEMSLSDIAENREKLLAYGANLTD
;
A
#
# COMPACT_ATOMS: atom_id res chain seq x y z
N MET A 1 8.18 -18.44 40.17
CA MET A 1 7.37 -17.47 40.94
C MET A 1 7.61 -17.71 42.43
N PRO A 2 7.72 -16.67 43.30
CA PRO A 2 7.14 -15.34 43.15
C PRO A 2 8.17 -14.20 42.95
N ASN A 3 7.60 -13.00 42.81
CA ASN A 3 8.07 -11.76 42.16
C ASN A 3 8.49 -10.68 43.23
N PRO A 4 8.64 -9.37 42.94
CA PRO A 4 9.89 -8.58 42.97
C PRO A 4 9.87 -7.38 43.97
N ASN A 5 10.83 -6.47 43.82
CA ASN A 5 10.99 -5.11 44.39
C ASN A 5 11.91 -4.96 45.61
N GLN A 6 13.08 -4.33 45.42
CA GLN A 6 13.38 -3.03 46.03
C GLN A 6 14.69 -2.40 45.49
N ILE A 7 14.62 -1.07 45.34
CA ILE A 7 15.58 -0.15 44.70
C ILE A 7 16.51 0.47 45.77
N SER A 8 17.64 1.03 45.28
CA SER A 8 18.43 2.17 45.81
C SER A 8 19.64 1.86 46.71
N PRO A 9 20.60 2.81 46.88
CA PRO A 9 21.44 3.49 45.87
C PRO A 9 22.92 3.54 46.36
N ASN A 10 23.89 4.03 45.57
CA ASN A 10 25.14 4.50 46.18
C ASN A 10 25.78 5.70 45.45
N THR A 11 25.67 6.84 46.13
CA THR A 11 26.47 8.07 46.11
C THR A 11 27.96 7.78 46.39
N ASN A 12 28.98 8.43 45.83
CA ASN A 12 29.49 9.81 46.05
C ASN A 12 31.01 9.80 45.62
N PRO A 13 31.80 10.91 45.65
CA PRO A 13 31.70 12.21 44.99
C PRO A 13 33.03 12.72 44.33
N HIS A 14 32.91 13.77 43.50
CA HIS A 14 33.78 14.95 43.20
C HIS A 14 35.20 15.12 43.86
N PRO A 15 36.16 15.83 43.21
CA PRO A 15 36.12 17.30 43.13
C PRO A 15 36.47 17.96 41.79
N LEU A 16 35.83 19.12 41.60
CA LEU A 16 36.14 20.18 40.64
C LEU A 16 37.47 20.87 40.99
N ASP A 17 38.20 21.29 39.96
CA ASP A 17 38.88 22.58 39.98
C ASP A 17 38.70 23.27 38.61
N SER A 18 38.43 24.57 38.71
CA SER A 18 37.96 25.48 37.68
C SER A 18 39.09 26.06 36.84
N ILE A 19 38.83 26.48 35.60
CA ILE A 19 39.25 27.77 35.00
C ILE A 19 38.44 28.00 33.70
N GLU A 20 38.09 29.27 33.51
CA GLU A 20 37.11 29.86 32.61
C GLU A 20 37.50 29.91 31.11
N GLN A 21 36.44 29.92 30.29
CA GLN A 21 36.21 30.66 29.03
C GLN A 21 37.14 30.45 27.81
N GLU A 22 36.60 29.92 26.71
CA GLU A 22 36.15 30.74 25.56
C GLU A 22 35.37 29.90 24.53
N HIS A 23 34.53 30.60 23.76
CA HIS A 23 33.51 30.10 22.85
C HIS A 23 34.05 29.40 21.61
N SER A 24 33.42 28.28 21.21
CA SER A 24 33.00 27.96 19.82
C SER A 24 32.18 26.66 19.85
N ALA A 25 30.89 26.78 19.52
CA ALA A 25 29.98 25.65 19.45
C ALA A 25 30.04 25.03 18.04
N GLU A 26 30.80 23.96 17.89
CA GLU A 26 30.51 22.91 16.89
C GLU A 26 29.85 21.78 17.66
N ASN A 27 28.55 21.58 17.42
CA ASN A 27 27.84 20.40 17.91
C ASN A 27 27.65 19.47 16.69
N PRO A 28 28.01 18.18 16.81
CA PRO A 28 27.98 17.23 15.71
C PRO A 28 26.53 16.84 15.38
N GLU A 29 26.23 16.73 14.09
CA GLU A 29 24.94 16.24 13.61
C GLU A 29 24.75 14.76 13.99
N PRO A 30 23.54 14.36 14.42
CA PRO A 30 23.23 12.96 14.66
C PRO A 30 22.98 12.24 13.33
N HIS A 31 23.87 11.32 12.99
CA HIS A 31 23.67 10.33 11.93
C HIS A 31 22.37 9.54 12.19
N SER A 32 21.35 9.75 11.35
CA SER A 32 20.14 8.93 11.32
C SER A 32 20.09 8.14 10.02
N ASN A 33 20.36 6.84 10.11
CA ASN A 33 20.10 5.85 9.06
C ASN A 33 18.60 5.77 8.80
N ILE A 34 18.22 5.81 7.52
CA ILE A 34 16.85 5.86 7.00
C ILE A 34 16.53 4.50 6.35
N PRO A 35 15.52 3.73 6.80
CA PRO A 35 15.04 2.56 6.06
C PRO A 35 14.36 2.89 4.72
N GLU A 36 14.52 2.00 3.74
CA GLU A 36 14.38 2.27 2.31
C GLU A 36 12.99 1.93 1.74
N GLN A 37 12.47 2.77 0.83
CA GLN A 37 11.31 2.44 -0.02
C GLN A 37 11.57 1.14 -0.82
N TYR A 38 10.64 0.19 -0.72
CA TYR A 38 10.63 -1.05 -1.50
C TYR A 38 10.15 -0.75 -2.92
N ASN A 39 11.05 -0.78 -3.90
CA ASN A 39 10.69 -0.80 -5.32
C ASN A 39 10.24 -2.22 -5.70
N ILE A 40 8.98 -2.37 -6.11
CA ILE A 40 8.50 -3.52 -6.87
C ILE A 40 9.31 -3.58 -8.18
N PRO A 41 9.91 -4.72 -8.57
CA PRO A 41 10.64 -4.81 -9.83
C PRO A 41 9.74 -4.48 -11.02
N GLU A 42 10.12 -3.46 -11.80
CA GLU A 42 9.59 -3.19 -13.14
C GLU A 42 9.99 -4.35 -14.08
N GLN A 43 9.22 -5.43 -14.04
CA GLN A 43 9.02 -6.27 -15.21
C GLN A 43 7.53 -6.20 -15.52
N TYR A 44 7.17 -6.16 -16.80
CA TYR A 44 5.80 -5.99 -17.33
C TYR A 44 5.25 -4.56 -17.42
N ASN A 45 5.97 -3.68 -18.11
CA ASN A 45 5.31 -2.65 -18.91
C ASN A 45 6.04 -2.49 -20.23
N ASN A 46 5.57 -3.24 -21.24
CA ASN A 46 5.75 -2.93 -22.66
C ASN A 46 4.73 -3.75 -23.45
N GLU A 47 3.46 -3.41 -23.30
CA GLU A 47 2.43 -3.62 -24.31
C GLU A 47 1.35 -2.56 -24.08
N GLU A 48 1.03 -1.82 -25.13
CA GLU A 48 0.11 -0.70 -25.15
C GLU A 48 -1.30 -1.18 -24.72
N LEU A 49 -1.64 -0.99 -23.44
CA LEU A 49 -2.89 -1.46 -22.84
C LEU A 49 -4.09 -0.66 -23.40
N ILE A 50 -5.07 -1.39 -23.94
CA ILE A 50 -6.34 -0.84 -24.42
C ILE A 50 -7.10 -0.23 -23.22
N PRO A 51 -7.55 1.04 -23.27
CA PRO A 51 -8.20 1.73 -22.14
C PRO A 51 -9.41 1.00 -21.53
N ASP A 52 -10.06 0.12 -22.29
CA ASP A 52 -11.23 -0.63 -21.85
C ASP A 52 -10.87 -1.82 -20.93
N GLU A 53 -9.71 -2.46 -21.10
CA GLU A 53 -9.27 -3.56 -20.26
C GLU A 53 -8.88 -3.08 -18.85
N THR A 54 -8.13 -1.99 -18.74
CA THR A 54 -7.72 -1.42 -17.44
C THR A 54 -8.92 -0.95 -16.61
N ARG A 55 -9.94 -0.41 -17.27
CA ARG A 55 -11.21 -0.03 -16.63
C ARG A 55 -11.96 -1.26 -16.11
N ILE A 56 -12.08 -2.30 -16.93
CA ILE A 56 -12.74 -3.57 -16.55
C ILE A 56 -11.99 -4.25 -15.39
N GLN A 57 -10.65 -4.24 -15.40
CA GLN A 57 -9.80 -4.80 -14.34
C GLN A 57 -9.96 -4.05 -13.01
N ASN A 58 -9.95 -2.71 -13.05
CA ASN A 58 -10.17 -1.87 -11.89
C ASN A 58 -11.58 -2.04 -11.29
N GLU A 59 -12.59 -2.23 -12.14
CA GLU A 59 -13.94 -2.56 -11.70
C GLU A 59 -14.04 -3.97 -11.10
N LEU A 60 -13.37 -4.98 -11.67
CA LEU A 60 -13.37 -6.35 -11.16
C LEU A 60 -12.66 -6.45 -9.80
N GLY A 61 -11.48 -5.84 -9.64
CA GLY A 61 -10.80 -5.78 -8.33
C GLY A 61 -11.58 -4.98 -7.28
N ALA A 62 -12.37 -3.98 -7.69
CA ALA A 62 -13.30 -3.29 -6.78
C ALA A 62 -14.47 -4.20 -6.37
N LYS A 63 -14.96 -4.99 -7.33
CA LYS A 63 -16.07 -5.92 -7.15
C LYS A 63 -15.70 -7.15 -6.34
N VAL A 64 -14.46 -7.66 -6.40
CA VAL A 64 -13.96 -8.71 -5.48
C VAL A 64 -14.18 -8.31 -4.01
N LEU A 65 -13.91 -7.04 -3.67
CA LEU A 65 -14.15 -6.48 -2.32
C LEU A 65 -15.63 -6.11 -2.08
N SER A 66 -16.41 -5.82 -3.12
CA SER A 66 -17.83 -5.43 -3.00
C SER A 66 -18.82 -6.60 -3.10
N LEU A 67 -18.42 -7.77 -3.59
CA LEU A 67 -19.20 -9.02 -3.61
C LEU A 67 -19.67 -9.43 -2.23
N VAL A 68 -18.92 -9.02 -1.21
CA VAL A 68 -19.20 -9.30 0.18
C VAL A 68 -20.19 -8.27 0.77
N ASN A 69 -20.77 -7.38 -0.07
CA ASN A 69 -21.78 -6.39 0.34
C ASN A 69 -22.69 -5.82 -0.79
N PHE A 70 -23.05 -6.56 -1.85
CA PHE A 70 -23.70 -5.92 -3.02
C PHE A 70 -25.24 -5.98 -3.13
N GLU A 71 -25.87 -4.81 -2.91
CA GLU A 71 -27.23 -4.46 -3.32
C GLU A 71 -27.28 -3.79 -4.72
N SER A 72 -28.30 -4.19 -5.49
CA SER A 72 -28.99 -3.55 -6.63
C SER A 72 -28.24 -2.59 -7.57
N LYS A 73 -27.89 -3.04 -8.80
CA LYS A 73 -28.02 -2.17 -10.02
C LYS A 73 -27.92 -2.80 -11.43
N HIS A 74 -27.77 -4.11 -11.60
CA HIS A 74 -27.70 -4.72 -12.94
C HIS A 74 -28.73 -5.85 -13.11
N LYS A 75 -29.99 -5.45 -13.36
CA LYS A 75 -31.17 -6.32 -13.46
C LYS A 75 -31.17 -7.17 -14.75
N ASP A 76 -30.66 -6.63 -15.84
CA ASP A 76 -30.86 -7.19 -17.18
C ASP A 76 -29.93 -8.39 -17.47
N ILE A 77 -28.72 -8.38 -16.90
CA ILE A 77 -27.77 -9.51 -16.95
C ILE A 77 -28.27 -10.68 -16.08
N VAL A 78 -28.93 -10.35 -14.97
CA VAL A 78 -29.51 -11.30 -14.04
C VAL A 78 -30.74 -11.99 -14.67
N GLU A 79 -31.55 -11.27 -15.44
CA GLU A 79 -32.70 -11.83 -16.17
C GLU A 79 -32.29 -12.84 -17.26
N SER A 80 -31.21 -12.59 -18.01
CA SER A 80 -30.71 -13.54 -19.03
C SER A 80 -30.26 -14.91 -18.46
N SER A 81 -29.61 -14.91 -17.30
CA SER A 81 -29.24 -16.15 -16.59
C SER A 81 -30.46 -16.85 -15.96
N PHE A 82 -31.49 -16.08 -15.56
CA PHE A 82 -32.75 -16.63 -15.05
C PHE A 82 -33.61 -17.29 -16.12
N ASP A 83 -33.63 -16.74 -17.34
CA ASP A 83 -34.41 -17.31 -18.45
C ASP A 83 -33.82 -18.65 -18.89
N LYS A 84 -32.48 -18.80 -18.88
CA LYS A 84 -31.82 -20.09 -19.08
C LYS A 84 -32.16 -21.11 -17.99
N ALA A 85 -32.12 -20.72 -16.71
CA ALA A 85 -32.45 -21.63 -15.60
C ALA A 85 -33.94 -22.00 -15.55
N ARG A 86 -34.84 -21.10 -15.99
CA ARG A 86 -36.28 -21.39 -16.13
C ARG A 86 -36.57 -22.36 -17.27
N ASN A 87 -35.90 -22.19 -18.41
CA ASN A 87 -36.05 -23.07 -19.57
C ASN A 87 -35.55 -24.49 -19.29
N ASN A 88 -34.62 -24.65 -18.35
CA ASN A 88 -34.11 -25.96 -17.92
C ASN A 88 -34.83 -26.55 -16.69
N HIS A 89 -35.89 -25.91 -16.19
CA HIS A 89 -36.68 -26.36 -15.03
C HIS A 89 -35.90 -26.58 -13.71
N ASP A 90 -34.72 -25.99 -13.56
CA ASP A 90 -33.89 -26.16 -12.37
C ASP A 90 -34.39 -25.33 -11.18
N LYS A 91 -34.53 -25.98 -10.02
CA LYS A 91 -34.79 -25.28 -8.75
C LYS A 91 -33.49 -24.63 -8.25
N LEU A 92 -33.37 -23.32 -8.45
CA LEU A 92 -32.32 -22.53 -7.81
C LEU A 92 -32.55 -22.45 -6.29
N PRO A 93 -31.65 -22.97 -5.44
CA PRO A 93 -31.73 -22.76 -4.00
C PRO A 93 -31.36 -21.30 -3.66
N GLY A 94 -31.89 -20.79 -2.53
CA GLY A 94 -31.44 -19.51 -1.96
C GLY A 94 -32.14 -18.23 -2.44
N LYS A 95 -31.90 -17.12 -1.72
CA LYS A 95 -32.45 -15.77 -1.97
C LYS A 95 -31.73 -15.07 -3.13
N ASN A 96 -32.28 -13.97 -3.65
CA ASN A 96 -31.75 -13.22 -4.80
C ASN A 96 -30.27 -12.79 -4.69
N ASN A 97 -29.75 -12.56 -3.49
CA ASN A 97 -28.37 -12.12 -3.28
C ASN A 97 -27.37 -13.27 -3.48
N GLU A 98 -27.74 -14.48 -3.05
CA GLU A 98 -26.92 -15.70 -3.20
C GLU A 98 -26.76 -16.08 -4.68
N ARG A 99 -27.84 -15.91 -5.47
CA ARG A 99 -27.84 -16.16 -6.92
C ARG A 99 -26.99 -15.17 -7.72
N ARG A 100 -26.88 -13.91 -7.26
CA ARG A 100 -26.04 -12.87 -7.88
C ARG A 100 -24.55 -13.09 -7.62
N ASN A 101 -24.20 -13.51 -6.42
CA ASN A 101 -22.82 -13.86 -6.07
C ASN A 101 -22.33 -15.05 -6.90
N TYR A 102 -23.19 -16.04 -7.13
CA TYR A 102 -22.89 -17.18 -7.99
C TYR A 102 -22.61 -16.78 -9.45
N ALA A 103 -23.47 -15.94 -10.06
CA ALA A 103 -23.28 -15.49 -11.44
C ALA A 103 -21.99 -14.66 -11.63
N TYR A 104 -21.62 -13.85 -10.63
CA TYR A 104 -20.36 -13.10 -10.68
C TYR A 104 -19.14 -14.02 -10.53
N LEU A 105 -19.16 -14.97 -9.58
CA LEU A 105 -18.08 -15.93 -9.40
C LEU A 105 -17.91 -16.79 -10.66
N SER A 106 -19.00 -17.20 -11.29
CA SER A 106 -18.98 -17.91 -12.57
C SER A 106 -18.35 -17.06 -13.68
N ARG A 107 -18.73 -15.77 -13.79
CA ARG A 107 -18.11 -14.85 -14.77
C ARG A 107 -16.62 -14.62 -14.50
N LEU A 108 -16.24 -14.44 -13.24
CA LEU A 108 -14.83 -14.29 -12.84
C LEU A 108 -14.03 -15.54 -13.22
N ASN A 109 -14.58 -16.71 -12.93
CA ASN A 109 -13.98 -17.99 -13.29
C ASN A 109 -13.81 -18.13 -14.82
N SER A 110 -14.84 -17.84 -15.60
CA SER A 110 -14.76 -17.88 -17.07
C SER A 110 -13.78 -16.86 -17.66
N LEU A 111 -13.62 -15.69 -17.03
CA LEU A 111 -12.64 -14.70 -17.46
C LEU A 111 -11.20 -15.16 -17.17
N ILE A 112 -10.95 -15.72 -15.99
CA ILE A 112 -9.66 -16.30 -15.63
C ILE A 112 -9.35 -17.48 -16.57
N GLU A 113 -10.33 -18.34 -16.85
CA GLU A 113 -10.19 -19.46 -17.78
C GLU A 113 -9.85 -19.00 -19.20
N LYS A 114 -10.51 -17.94 -19.68
CA LYS A 114 -10.36 -17.42 -21.04
C LYS A 114 -9.06 -16.64 -21.26
N HIS A 115 -8.63 -15.86 -20.27
CA HIS A 115 -7.53 -14.90 -20.41
C HIS A 115 -6.24 -15.32 -19.67
N GLY A 116 -6.30 -16.39 -18.88
CA GLY A 116 -5.15 -17.04 -18.25
C GLY A 116 -4.53 -16.29 -17.07
N ASP A 117 -3.42 -16.84 -16.60
CA ASP A 117 -2.77 -16.52 -15.32
C ASP A 117 -2.37 -15.04 -15.18
N ASN A 118 -1.98 -14.39 -16.29
CA ASN A 118 -1.63 -12.96 -16.29
C ASN A 118 -2.80 -12.07 -15.87
N LEU A 119 -4.04 -12.43 -16.22
CA LEU A 119 -5.22 -11.69 -15.78
C LEU A 119 -5.47 -11.90 -14.29
N GLU A 120 -5.31 -13.14 -13.81
CA GLU A 120 -5.53 -13.49 -12.41
C GLU A 120 -4.50 -12.80 -11.50
N GLN A 121 -3.23 -12.79 -11.87
CA GLN A 121 -2.18 -12.04 -11.17
C GLN A 121 -2.51 -10.56 -11.02
N ARG A 122 -2.86 -9.90 -12.13
CA ARG A 122 -3.23 -8.47 -12.10
C ARG A 122 -4.47 -8.22 -11.25
N LEU A 123 -5.43 -9.14 -11.24
CA LEU A 123 -6.65 -9.02 -10.43
C LEU A 123 -6.34 -9.05 -8.93
N TRP A 124 -5.51 -9.97 -8.48
CA TRP A 124 -5.12 -10.07 -7.06
C TRP A 124 -4.21 -8.91 -6.64
N GLN A 125 -3.27 -8.49 -7.50
CA GLN A 125 -2.45 -7.29 -7.27
C GLN A 125 -3.32 -6.02 -7.13
N THR A 126 -4.31 -5.86 -8.01
CA THR A 126 -5.26 -4.72 -7.96
C THR A 126 -6.17 -4.77 -6.72
N SER A 127 -6.48 -5.97 -6.24
CA SER A 127 -7.26 -6.15 -5.01
C SER A 127 -6.42 -5.80 -3.78
N ALA A 128 -5.13 -6.14 -3.77
CA ALA A 128 -4.19 -5.80 -2.70
C ALA A 128 -3.94 -4.29 -2.59
N SER A 129 -3.74 -3.60 -3.71
CA SER A 129 -3.54 -2.13 -3.71
C SER A 129 -4.71 -1.34 -3.12
N LYS A 130 -5.92 -1.92 -3.08
CA LYS A 130 -7.12 -1.28 -2.52
C LYS A 130 -7.25 -1.43 -1.01
N VAL A 131 -6.55 -2.38 -0.42
CA VAL A 131 -6.61 -2.66 1.02
C VAL A 131 -5.37 -2.15 1.76
N ILE A 132 -4.35 -1.71 1.03
CA ILE A 132 -3.20 -0.96 1.56
C ILE A 132 -3.67 0.43 2.00
N ILE A 133 -3.18 0.85 3.17
CA ILE A 133 -3.50 2.16 3.75
C ILE A 133 -3.01 3.29 2.84
N LYS A 134 -3.80 4.37 2.76
CA LYS A 134 -3.42 5.59 2.05
C LYS A 134 -2.82 6.62 3.01
N PRO A 135 -1.92 7.50 2.55
CA PRO A 135 -1.35 8.57 3.39
C PRO A 135 -2.42 9.37 4.16
N GLU A 136 -3.53 9.70 3.50
CA GLU A 136 -4.64 10.44 4.08
C GLU A 136 -5.45 9.67 5.15
N ASP A 137 -5.31 8.35 5.21
CA ASP A 137 -6.04 7.50 6.17
C ASP A 137 -5.24 7.27 7.47
N ILE A 138 -3.98 7.72 7.58
CA ILE A 138 -3.21 7.65 8.84
C ILE A 138 -3.71 8.71 9.83
N THR A 139 -4.29 8.25 10.93
CA THR A 139 -4.98 9.11 11.89
C THR A 139 -4.05 9.95 12.78
N ASP A 140 -4.51 11.11 13.22
CA ASP A 140 -3.85 11.94 14.24
C ASP A 140 -3.51 11.17 15.53
N LYS A 141 -4.29 10.15 15.86
CA LYS A 141 -4.03 9.29 17.02
C LYS A 141 -2.70 8.54 16.86
N TYR A 142 -2.40 8.03 15.67
CA TYR A 142 -1.14 7.37 15.38
C TYR A 142 0.03 8.35 15.51
N TRP A 143 -0.08 9.54 14.91
CA TRP A 143 0.98 10.56 15.00
C TRP A 143 1.26 10.98 16.44
N LYS A 144 0.22 11.23 17.24
CA LYS A 144 0.38 11.54 18.67
C LYS A 144 1.02 10.39 19.45
N GLN A 145 0.76 9.15 19.07
CA GLN A 145 1.39 7.99 19.69
C GLN A 145 2.89 7.94 19.38
N GLN A 146 3.29 8.16 18.13
CA GLN A 146 4.71 8.23 17.75
C GLN A 146 5.44 9.37 18.45
N GLU A 147 4.82 10.55 18.53
CA GLU A 147 5.37 11.68 19.30
C GLU A 147 5.50 11.37 20.80
N GLN A 148 4.56 10.61 21.37
CA GLN A 148 4.65 10.17 22.77
C GLN A 148 5.82 9.19 22.98
N ILE A 149 6.12 8.33 22.01
CA ILE A 149 7.31 7.45 22.06
C ILE A 149 8.58 8.32 22.10
N LEU A 150 8.71 9.30 21.20
CA LEU A 150 9.85 10.24 21.19
C LEU A 150 9.97 11.03 22.52
N ARG A 151 8.84 11.40 23.14
CA ARG A 151 8.82 12.04 24.47
C ARG A 151 9.32 11.09 25.56
N ASN A 152 8.90 9.83 25.53
CA ASN A 152 9.33 8.82 26.50
C ASN A 152 10.84 8.51 26.34
N GLU A 153 11.37 8.64 25.13
CA GLU A 153 12.80 8.51 24.81
C GLU A 153 13.60 9.80 25.09
N GLY A 154 12.96 10.83 25.66
CA GLY A 154 13.63 12.06 26.11
C GLY A 154 13.81 13.14 25.04
N GLN A 155 13.27 12.97 23.83
CA GLN A 155 13.41 13.95 22.75
C GLN A 155 12.42 15.14 22.83
N GLY A 156 11.26 14.96 23.47
CA GLY A 156 10.34 16.06 23.81
C GLY A 156 9.67 16.82 22.65
N ARG A 157 9.90 16.42 21.40
CA ARG A 157 9.50 17.12 20.16
C ARG A 157 8.30 16.48 19.44
N THR A 158 7.76 17.20 18.45
CA THR A 158 6.75 16.70 17.50
C THR A 158 7.42 16.12 16.26
N LEU A 159 6.69 15.32 15.48
CA LEU A 159 7.16 14.80 14.20
C LEU A 159 7.09 15.90 13.13
N SER A 160 8.16 16.07 12.36
CA SER A 160 8.19 16.89 11.16
C SER A 160 7.37 16.25 10.03
N ASN A 161 6.98 17.03 9.02
CA ASN A 161 6.30 16.48 7.84
C ASN A 161 7.16 15.44 7.12
N TYR A 162 8.47 15.67 7.04
CA TYR A 162 9.40 14.71 6.45
C TYR A 162 9.39 13.36 7.19
N GLU A 163 9.40 13.37 8.53
CA GLU A 163 9.33 12.12 9.31
C GLU A 163 7.96 11.43 9.18
N LYS A 164 6.87 12.19 9.01
CA LYS A 164 5.55 11.62 8.73
C LYS A 164 5.50 10.98 7.36
N ASP A 165 6.06 11.63 6.33
CA ASP A 165 6.16 11.07 4.98
C ASP A 165 7.01 9.81 4.98
N TYR A 166 8.12 9.85 5.72
CA TYR A 166 9.01 8.72 5.93
C TYR A 166 8.28 7.51 6.57
N LEU A 167 7.66 7.71 7.73
CA LEU A 167 6.89 6.65 8.41
C LEU A 167 5.71 6.15 7.57
N THR A 168 5.07 7.04 6.80
CA THR A 168 3.98 6.67 5.90
C THR A 168 4.47 5.68 4.83
N ASN A 169 5.63 5.96 4.22
CA ASN A 169 6.22 5.06 3.23
C ASN A 169 6.61 3.71 3.84
N GLU A 170 7.17 3.69 5.05
CA GLU A 170 7.49 2.44 5.76
C GLU A 170 6.24 1.60 6.05
N ILE A 171 5.15 2.23 6.50
CA ILE A 171 3.87 1.57 6.74
C ILE A 171 3.33 0.94 5.45
N ILE A 172 3.35 1.69 4.35
CA ILE A 172 2.87 1.22 3.05
C ILE A 172 3.73 0.06 2.56
N ALA A 173 5.06 0.22 2.60
CA ALA A 173 6.00 -0.80 2.15
C ALA A 173 5.89 -2.10 2.97
N GLU A 174 5.70 -2.01 4.28
CA GLU A 174 5.47 -3.18 5.13
C GLU A 174 4.15 -3.87 4.80
N GLN A 175 3.08 -3.11 4.53
CA GLN A 175 1.80 -3.68 4.08
C GLN A 175 1.91 -4.36 2.71
N GLU A 176 2.64 -3.77 1.77
CA GLU A 176 2.95 -4.37 0.47
C GLU A 176 3.75 -5.67 0.62
N ARG A 177 4.81 -5.63 1.44
CA ARG A 177 5.67 -6.79 1.70
C ARG A 177 4.91 -7.95 2.33
N THR A 178 4.01 -7.67 3.26
CA THR A 178 3.26 -8.70 4.01
C THR A 178 2.05 -9.25 3.24
N ILE A 179 1.43 -8.47 2.34
CA ILE A 179 0.34 -8.98 1.49
C ILE A 179 0.85 -9.72 0.24
N ALA A 180 2.07 -9.43 -0.23
CA ALA A 180 2.62 -10.01 -1.45
C ALA A 180 2.62 -11.55 -1.47
N PRO A 181 3.01 -12.29 -0.40
CA PRO A 181 2.92 -13.75 -0.40
C PRO A 181 1.51 -14.28 -0.63
N TRP A 182 0.48 -13.63 -0.08
CA TRP A 182 -0.92 -14.01 -0.32
C TRP A 182 -1.33 -13.79 -1.77
N VAL A 183 -0.98 -12.63 -2.33
CA VAL A 183 -1.28 -12.30 -3.73
C VAL A 183 -0.61 -13.30 -4.66
N ASN A 184 0.68 -13.57 -4.45
CA ASN A 184 1.45 -14.51 -5.25
C ASN A 184 0.83 -15.90 -5.19
N TYR A 185 0.52 -16.38 -3.98
CA TYR A 185 -0.05 -17.71 -3.80
C TYR A 185 -1.47 -17.87 -4.38
N LEU A 186 -2.35 -16.88 -4.20
CA LEU A 186 -3.72 -16.94 -4.73
C LEU A 186 -3.77 -16.77 -6.25
N SER A 187 -2.80 -16.04 -6.82
CA SER A 187 -2.65 -15.84 -8.26
C SER A 187 -1.84 -16.91 -8.98
N ASP A 188 -1.23 -17.83 -8.23
CA ASP A 188 -0.50 -18.94 -8.83
C ASP A 188 -1.47 -19.86 -9.59
N LYS A 189 -1.06 -20.24 -10.80
CA LYS A 189 -1.83 -21.13 -11.68
C LYS A 189 -2.01 -22.53 -11.08
N ASP A 190 -1.11 -22.94 -10.21
CA ASP A 190 -1.11 -24.23 -9.50
C ASP A 190 -1.84 -24.12 -8.15
N CYS A 191 -2.36 -22.93 -7.78
CA CYS A 191 -3.13 -22.74 -6.54
C CYS A 191 -4.33 -23.72 -6.49
N PRO A 192 -4.46 -24.52 -5.42
CA PRO A 192 -5.37 -25.66 -5.41
C PRO A 192 -6.84 -25.30 -5.19
N TYR A 193 -7.15 -24.01 -5.06
CA TYR A 193 -8.45 -23.55 -4.59
C TYR A 193 -9.33 -23.02 -5.71
N PRO A 194 -10.65 -23.29 -5.66
CA PRO A 194 -11.60 -22.67 -6.56
C PRO A 194 -11.70 -21.16 -6.32
N THR A 195 -12.06 -20.42 -7.36
CA THR A 195 -12.18 -18.95 -7.36
C THR A 195 -13.00 -18.41 -6.18
N TRP A 196 -14.09 -19.09 -5.80
CA TRP A 196 -14.92 -18.65 -4.67
C TRP A 196 -14.15 -18.64 -3.35
N PHE A 197 -13.26 -19.63 -3.13
CA PHE A 197 -12.49 -19.73 -1.91
C PHE A 197 -11.34 -18.73 -1.89
N LYS A 198 -10.71 -18.50 -3.05
CA LYS A 198 -9.69 -17.43 -3.19
C LYS A 198 -10.28 -16.07 -2.80
N VAL A 199 -11.51 -15.76 -3.27
CA VAL A 199 -12.24 -14.53 -2.91
C VAL A 199 -12.57 -14.49 -1.42
N TYR A 200 -13.07 -15.61 -0.87
CA TYR A 200 -13.38 -15.73 0.56
C TYR A 200 -12.16 -15.50 1.46
N ALA A 201 -11.02 -16.11 1.12
CA ALA A 201 -9.76 -15.97 1.85
C ALA A 201 -9.22 -14.55 1.76
N PHE A 202 -9.26 -13.93 0.57
CA PHE A 202 -8.78 -12.56 0.37
C PHE A 202 -9.65 -11.53 1.09
N ASP A 203 -10.98 -11.66 1.09
CA ASP A 203 -11.85 -10.79 1.88
C ASP A 203 -11.58 -10.96 3.38
N GLY A 204 -11.42 -12.20 3.85
CA GLY A 204 -11.03 -12.48 5.22
C GLY A 204 -9.73 -11.78 5.61
N LEU A 205 -8.67 -11.97 4.82
CA LEU A 205 -7.37 -11.33 4.97
C LEU A 205 -7.47 -9.80 5.00
N SER A 206 -8.28 -9.20 4.12
CA SER A 206 -8.47 -7.74 4.03
C SER A 206 -9.03 -7.11 5.31
N ARG A 207 -9.59 -7.94 6.21
CA ARG A 207 -10.18 -7.53 7.49
C ARG A 207 -9.34 -7.98 8.69
N MET A 208 -8.16 -8.54 8.47
CA MET A 208 -7.25 -9.02 9.51
C MET A 208 -6.09 -8.04 9.73
N GLY A 209 -5.92 -7.65 10.99
CA GLY A 209 -4.78 -6.87 11.49
C GLY A 209 -3.72 -7.78 12.12
N LEU A 210 -3.02 -7.26 13.12
CA LEU A 210 -2.00 -8.02 13.84
C LEU A 210 -2.61 -9.15 14.67
N TYR A 211 -1.83 -10.21 14.87
CA TYR A 211 -2.24 -11.31 15.75
C TYR A 211 -2.17 -10.88 17.22
N ASN A 212 -3.24 -11.14 17.97
CA ASN A 212 -3.28 -10.81 19.39
C ASN A 212 -3.06 -12.05 20.25
N ASP A 213 -1.91 -12.13 20.90
CA ASP A 213 -1.51 -13.27 21.72
C ASP A 213 -2.42 -13.53 22.94
N ASN A 214 -3.20 -12.54 23.39
CA ASN A 214 -4.10 -12.71 24.52
C ASN A 214 -5.45 -13.28 24.08
N THR A 215 -6.01 -12.76 22.99
CA THR A 215 -7.30 -13.23 22.47
C THR A 215 -7.16 -14.45 21.58
N LYS A 216 -5.94 -14.75 21.12
CA LYS A 216 -5.64 -15.84 20.16
C LYS A 216 -6.42 -15.70 18.85
N GLU A 217 -6.66 -14.46 18.43
CA GLU A 217 -7.38 -14.09 17.20
C GLU A 217 -6.65 -12.91 16.55
N PHE A 218 -6.79 -12.73 15.23
CA PHE A 218 -6.32 -11.51 14.57
C PHE A 218 -7.24 -10.33 14.88
N GLU A 219 -6.64 -9.18 15.14
CA GLU A 219 -7.36 -7.93 15.30
C GLU A 219 -8.14 -7.57 14.04
N LYS A 220 -9.19 -6.75 14.18
CA LYS A 220 -9.93 -6.26 13.03
C LYS A 220 -9.16 -5.16 12.34
N ARG A 221 -9.02 -5.27 11.02
CA ARG A 221 -8.50 -4.23 10.15
C ARG A 221 -9.62 -3.38 9.58
N ASP A 222 -9.33 -2.09 9.46
CA ASP A 222 -10.06 -1.11 8.68
C ASP A 222 -9.07 -0.25 7.86
N LYS A 223 -9.58 0.74 7.13
CA LYS A 223 -8.76 1.63 6.30
C LYS A 223 -7.73 2.47 7.08
N HIS A 224 -7.85 2.56 8.41
CA HIS A 224 -6.95 3.31 9.29
C HIS A 224 -5.89 2.42 9.96
N THR A 225 -5.86 1.13 9.65
CA THR A 225 -4.94 0.17 10.26
C THR A 225 -3.54 0.30 9.66
N VAL A 226 -2.56 0.55 10.52
CA VAL A 226 -1.15 0.73 10.14
C VAL A 226 -0.34 -0.57 10.09
N GLY A 227 -0.73 -1.60 10.84
CA GLY A 227 0.02 -2.87 10.90
C GLY A 227 0.06 -3.61 9.56
N GLY A 228 1.04 -4.51 9.38
CA GLY A 228 1.12 -5.43 8.24
C GLY A 228 0.00 -6.47 8.21
N PHE A 229 -0.10 -7.20 7.10
CA PHE A 229 -1.02 -8.32 6.96
C PHE A 229 -0.47 -9.59 7.65
N PRO A 230 -1.34 -10.51 8.11
CA PRO A 230 -0.92 -11.82 8.59
C PRO A 230 -0.03 -12.55 7.59
N ASN A 231 1.01 -13.23 8.05
CA ASN A 231 1.80 -14.12 7.18
C ASN A 231 0.93 -15.25 6.62
N LEU A 232 1.10 -15.54 5.33
CA LEU A 232 0.45 -16.67 4.67
C LEU A 232 0.91 -17.99 5.32
N ASN A 233 -0.07 -18.82 5.69
CA ASN A 233 0.14 -20.20 6.09
C ASN A 233 -0.71 -21.11 5.19
N PRO A 234 -0.13 -21.69 4.13
CA PRO A 234 -0.87 -22.50 3.16
C PRO A 234 -1.55 -23.73 3.78
N GLU A 235 -0.97 -24.35 4.81
CA GLU A 235 -1.62 -25.44 5.57
C GLU A 235 -2.92 -24.98 6.23
N VAL A 236 -2.85 -23.87 6.98
CA VAL A 236 -4.02 -23.33 7.70
C VAL A 236 -5.11 -22.94 6.71
N LEU A 237 -4.71 -22.34 5.59
CA LEU A 237 -5.62 -22.01 4.50
C LEU A 237 -6.29 -23.27 3.91
N ALA A 238 -5.55 -24.37 3.75
CA ALA A 238 -6.08 -25.64 3.26
C ALA A 238 -7.06 -26.30 4.24
N LYS A 239 -6.77 -26.26 5.55
CA LYS A 239 -7.68 -26.72 6.60
C LYS A 239 -8.98 -25.91 6.63
N VAL A 240 -8.87 -24.57 6.51
CA VAL A 240 -10.05 -23.69 6.42
C VAL A 240 -10.88 -24.02 5.16
N TYR A 241 -10.24 -24.26 4.02
CA TYR A 241 -10.94 -24.71 2.80
C TYR A 241 -11.68 -26.01 3.06
N SER A 242 -11.00 -27.03 3.57
CA SER A 242 -11.55 -28.34 3.87
C SER A 242 -12.78 -28.23 4.78
N HIS A 243 -12.69 -27.49 5.88
CA HIS A 243 -13.82 -27.30 6.79
C HIS A 243 -15.03 -26.65 6.12
N ILE A 244 -14.84 -25.60 5.32
CA ILE A 244 -15.95 -24.91 4.64
C ILE A 244 -16.51 -25.79 3.52
N ASN A 245 -15.64 -26.35 2.68
CA ASN A 245 -16.03 -27.16 1.53
C ASN A 245 -16.80 -28.41 1.97
N ASP A 246 -16.26 -29.17 2.93
CA ASP A 246 -16.88 -30.41 3.41
C ASP A 246 -18.20 -30.12 4.14
N PHE A 247 -18.26 -29.08 4.99
CA PHE A 247 -19.46 -28.73 5.74
C PHE A 247 -20.61 -28.25 4.84
N PHE A 248 -20.31 -27.44 3.83
CA PHE A 248 -21.30 -26.92 2.88
C PHE A 248 -21.46 -27.79 1.62
N SER A 249 -20.81 -28.95 1.58
CA SER A 249 -21.04 -29.97 0.55
C SER A 249 -22.44 -30.59 0.67
N GLN A 250 -22.83 -31.45 -0.28
CA GLN A 250 -24.12 -32.12 -0.25
C GLN A 250 -24.31 -33.05 0.98
N ASP A 251 -23.23 -33.44 1.65
CA ASP A 251 -23.23 -34.34 2.81
C ASP A 251 -22.50 -33.75 4.03
N SER A 252 -23.13 -32.75 4.65
CA SER A 252 -22.64 -32.16 5.92
C SER A 252 -22.51 -33.18 7.07
N SER A 253 -23.14 -34.36 6.98
CA SER A 253 -23.07 -35.40 8.03
C SER A 253 -21.69 -36.04 8.10
N ALA A 254 -21.02 -36.24 6.95
CA ALA A 254 -19.64 -36.74 6.89
C ALA A 254 -18.64 -35.83 7.62
N TRP A 255 -18.88 -34.51 7.63
CA TRP A 255 -18.07 -33.56 8.38
C TRP A 255 -18.21 -33.74 9.90
N PHE A 256 -19.44 -33.94 10.39
CA PHE A 256 -19.69 -34.19 11.81
C PHE A 256 -19.13 -35.53 12.30
N GLU A 257 -19.02 -36.54 11.43
CA GLU A 257 -18.37 -37.81 11.76
C GLU A 257 -16.85 -37.65 11.97
N LYS A 258 -16.20 -36.77 11.20
CA LYS A 258 -14.77 -36.44 11.35
C LYS A 258 -14.49 -35.51 12.55
N HIS A 259 -15.47 -34.73 12.98
CA HIS A 259 -15.34 -33.75 14.07
C HIS A 259 -16.43 -33.89 15.15
N PRO A 260 -16.56 -35.06 15.80
CA PRO A 260 -17.73 -35.39 16.64
C PRO A 260 -17.83 -34.57 17.94
N GLU A 261 -16.76 -33.90 18.39
CA GLU A 261 -16.71 -33.22 19.70
C GLU A 261 -16.16 -31.77 19.69
N ASP A 262 -15.97 -31.12 18.54
CA ASP A 262 -15.54 -29.70 18.51
C ASP A 262 -16.72 -28.75 18.28
N GLU A 263 -17.52 -28.52 19.33
CA GLU A 263 -18.67 -27.61 19.30
C GLU A 263 -18.26 -26.18 18.92
N LYS A 264 -17.05 -25.75 19.29
CA LYS A 264 -16.52 -24.43 18.92
C LYS A 264 -16.24 -24.36 17.42
N LEU A 265 -15.56 -25.34 16.84
CA LEU A 265 -15.30 -25.41 15.41
C LEU A 265 -16.61 -25.49 14.61
N SER A 266 -17.59 -26.28 15.05
CA SER A 266 -18.93 -26.34 14.44
C SER A 266 -19.61 -24.98 14.36
N VAL A 267 -19.54 -24.18 15.44
CA VAL A 267 -20.08 -22.81 15.46
C VAL A 267 -19.30 -21.89 14.51
N LEU A 268 -17.97 -22.02 14.46
CA LEU A 268 -17.13 -21.21 13.58
C LEU A 268 -17.38 -21.51 12.10
N VAL A 269 -17.43 -22.78 11.71
CA VAL A 269 -17.66 -23.21 10.33
C VAL A 269 -19.04 -22.76 9.85
N LYS A 270 -20.08 -22.92 10.69
CA LYS A 270 -21.43 -22.39 10.41
C LYS A 270 -21.46 -20.88 10.22
N SER A 271 -20.60 -20.15 10.94
CA SER A 271 -20.53 -18.69 10.83
C SER A 271 -19.84 -18.23 9.54
N GLY A 272 -19.06 -19.10 8.89
CA GLY A 272 -18.25 -18.77 7.72
C GLY A 272 -17.23 -17.66 8.00
N ASN A 273 -16.85 -17.40 9.25
CA ASN A 273 -15.91 -16.31 9.56
C ASN A 273 -14.46 -16.75 9.34
N PHE A 274 -13.85 -16.28 8.24
CA PHE A 274 -12.49 -16.67 7.84
C PHE A 274 -11.47 -16.37 8.94
N ASN A 275 -11.46 -15.16 9.51
CA ASN A 275 -10.48 -14.76 10.54
C ASN A 275 -10.51 -15.73 11.73
N LYS A 276 -11.71 -16.06 12.24
CA LYS A 276 -11.83 -16.96 13.39
C LYS A 276 -11.44 -18.40 13.08
N LEU A 277 -11.82 -18.89 11.89
CA LEU A 277 -11.43 -20.23 11.43
C LEU A 277 -9.92 -20.32 11.23
N TYR A 278 -9.34 -19.35 10.53
CA TYR A 278 -7.91 -19.27 10.31
C TYR A 278 -7.12 -19.16 11.62
N SER A 279 -7.61 -18.35 12.59
CA SER A 279 -7.00 -18.25 13.93
C SER A 279 -7.06 -19.57 14.71
N LYS A 280 -8.20 -20.28 14.65
CA LYS A 280 -8.39 -21.57 15.31
C LYS A 280 -7.43 -22.62 14.75
N GLU A 281 -7.38 -22.76 13.43
CA GLU A 281 -6.50 -23.72 12.76
C GLU A 281 -5.01 -23.38 12.92
N LEU A 282 -4.67 -22.09 13.02
CA LEU A 282 -3.30 -21.64 13.30
C LEU A 282 -2.81 -22.06 14.71
N LEU A 283 -3.70 -22.08 15.71
CA LEU A 283 -3.39 -22.49 17.08
C LEU A 283 -3.24 -24.00 17.23
N ASP A 284 -4.04 -24.75 16.47
CA ASP A 284 -4.08 -26.21 16.51
C ASP A 284 -3.01 -26.85 15.62
N ALA A 285 -2.11 -26.04 15.05
CA ALA A 285 -0.99 -26.51 14.26
C ALA A 285 -0.11 -27.47 15.07
N LYS A 286 0.15 -28.64 14.47
CA LYS A 286 0.97 -29.70 15.05
C LYS A 286 2.39 -29.18 15.32
N THR A 287 2.93 -29.47 16.51
CA THR A 287 4.35 -29.26 16.78
C THR A 287 5.17 -30.24 15.94
N ILE A 288 6.01 -29.73 15.05
CA ILE A 288 6.85 -30.55 14.17
C ILE A 288 8.24 -30.80 14.75
N MET A 289 8.86 -31.90 14.31
CA MET A 289 10.29 -32.10 14.43
C MET A 289 11.02 -31.20 13.42
N LYS A 290 11.84 -30.28 13.93
CA LYS A 290 12.63 -29.37 13.12
C LYS A 290 13.89 -30.04 12.58
N THR A 291 14.31 -29.57 11.41
CA THR A 291 15.59 -29.90 10.78
C THR A 291 16.76 -29.49 11.69
N PRO A 292 17.74 -30.38 11.95
CA PRO A 292 19.01 -30.01 12.59
C PRO A 292 19.74 -28.89 11.83
N GLU A 293 20.44 -28.01 12.56
CA GLU A 293 21.15 -26.86 11.97
C GLU A 293 22.37 -27.25 11.11
N ARG A 294 22.93 -28.45 11.32
CA ARG A 294 24.11 -28.94 10.61
C ARG A 294 23.74 -30.11 9.72
N THR A 295 24.15 -30.06 8.45
CA THR A 295 23.86 -31.11 7.45
C THR A 295 24.33 -32.49 7.91
N GLU A 296 25.47 -32.58 8.58
CA GLU A 296 26.04 -33.84 9.11
C GLU A 296 25.22 -34.48 10.24
N ASP A 297 24.38 -33.69 10.93
CA ASP A 297 23.50 -34.17 11.99
C ASP A 297 22.15 -34.63 11.42
N ILE A 298 21.90 -34.41 10.13
CA ILE A 298 20.66 -34.81 9.46
C ILE A 298 20.75 -36.30 9.11
N GLN A 299 19.89 -37.08 9.75
CA GLN A 299 19.62 -38.46 9.37
C GLN A 299 18.16 -38.57 8.96
N GLY A 300 17.89 -39.09 7.77
CA GLY A 300 16.53 -39.21 7.25
C GLY A 300 16.52 -39.98 5.95
N ASP A 301 15.33 -40.28 5.44
CA ASP A 301 15.14 -40.98 4.18
C ASP A 301 14.00 -40.35 3.37
N TRP A 302 14.05 -40.53 2.06
CA TRP A 302 13.01 -40.09 1.13
C TRP A 302 11.95 -41.17 0.95
N PHE A 303 10.68 -40.77 1.07
CA PHE A 303 9.53 -41.64 0.87
C PHE A 303 8.72 -41.17 -0.32
N GLU A 304 8.36 -42.08 -1.21
CA GLU A 304 7.54 -41.82 -2.39
C GLU A 304 6.06 -42.05 -2.07
N TYR A 305 5.21 -41.11 -2.48
CA TYR A 305 3.76 -41.16 -2.36
C TYR A 305 3.12 -40.89 -3.73
N LYS A 306 2.02 -41.58 -3.99
CA LYS A 306 1.29 -41.54 -5.26
C LYS A 306 -0.20 -41.37 -5.00
N LEU A 307 -0.99 -41.36 -6.08
CA LEU A 307 -2.44 -41.34 -5.99
C LEU A 307 -2.95 -42.48 -5.10
N GLY A 308 -3.81 -42.16 -4.14
CA GLY A 308 -4.26 -43.07 -3.07
C GLY A 308 -3.57 -42.89 -1.71
N ASP A 309 -2.45 -42.14 -1.65
CA ASP A 309 -1.70 -41.88 -0.42
C ASP A 309 -2.03 -40.49 0.21
N GLU A 310 -3.09 -39.82 -0.23
CA GLU A 310 -3.40 -38.42 0.11
C GLU A 310 -3.52 -38.17 1.60
N GLU A 311 -4.20 -39.08 2.30
CA GLU A 311 -4.35 -39.05 3.76
C GLU A 311 -3.00 -39.18 4.48
N GLN A 312 -2.04 -39.91 3.89
CA GLN A 312 -0.71 -40.03 4.48
C GLN A 312 0.14 -38.78 4.21
N ILE A 313 0.06 -38.23 3.00
CA ILE A 313 0.73 -36.97 2.63
C ILE A 313 0.25 -35.84 3.54
N SER A 314 -1.06 -35.70 3.71
CA SER A 314 -1.68 -34.68 4.56
C SER A 314 -1.18 -34.78 6.00
N ARG A 315 -1.21 -35.96 6.61
CA ARG A 315 -0.68 -36.16 7.98
C ARG A 315 0.79 -35.79 8.14
N LEU A 316 1.60 -36.01 7.10
CA LEU A 316 3.03 -35.66 7.11
C LEU A 316 3.27 -34.16 6.90
N ALA A 317 2.35 -33.47 6.25
CA ALA A 317 2.41 -32.03 6.01
C ALA A 317 1.82 -31.20 7.18
N GLU A 318 1.13 -31.81 8.14
CA GLU A 318 0.65 -31.10 9.32
C GLU A 318 1.78 -30.43 10.10
N GLY A 319 1.59 -29.15 10.43
CA GLY A 319 2.54 -28.28 11.11
C GLY A 319 3.70 -27.76 10.25
N THR A 320 3.81 -28.20 8.99
CA THR A 320 4.89 -27.82 8.07
C THR A 320 4.60 -26.53 7.30
N ARG A 321 3.36 -26.03 7.36
CA ARG A 321 2.83 -24.94 6.53
C ARG A 321 2.62 -25.31 5.05
N TRP A 322 2.81 -26.56 4.65
CA TRP A 322 2.54 -26.98 3.27
C TRP A 322 1.04 -27.11 3.00
N CYS A 323 0.58 -26.62 1.85
CA CYS A 323 -0.83 -26.71 1.45
C CYS A 323 -1.36 -28.15 1.31
N ILE A 324 -0.46 -29.12 1.06
CA ILE A 324 -0.79 -30.55 0.96
C ILE A 324 -1.15 -31.19 2.31
N ALA A 325 -1.16 -30.43 3.41
CA ALA A 325 -1.74 -30.83 4.69
C ALA A 325 -3.26 -31.09 4.62
N ASP A 326 -3.91 -30.72 3.51
CA ASP A 326 -5.27 -31.11 3.17
C ASP A 326 -5.26 -32.27 2.13
N PRO A 327 -5.94 -33.40 2.39
CA PRO A 327 -5.96 -34.54 1.46
C PRO A 327 -6.54 -34.20 0.09
N HIS A 328 -7.50 -33.26 0.00
CA HIS A 328 -8.06 -32.85 -1.29
C HIS A 328 -7.02 -32.09 -2.13
N THR A 329 -6.28 -31.18 -1.51
CA THR A 329 -5.15 -30.49 -2.13
C THR A 329 -4.08 -31.48 -2.61
N ALA A 330 -3.72 -32.46 -1.78
CA ALA A 330 -2.80 -33.53 -2.17
C ALA A 330 -3.33 -34.36 -3.37
N ASN A 331 -4.63 -34.68 -3.39
CA ASN A 331 -5.28 -35.39 -4.49
C ASN A 331 -5.19 -34.60 -5.80
N ASN A 332 -5.47 -33.30 -5.76
CA ASN A 332 -5.43 -32.44 -6.94
C ASN A 332 -4.04 -32.41 -7.56
N TYR A 333 -2.99 -32.25 -6.73
CA TYR A 333 -1.62 -32.31 -7.21
C TYR A 333 -1.25 -33.67 -7.82
N LEU A 334 -1.78 -34.77 -7.28
CA LEU A 334 -1.54 -36.12 -7.77
C LEU A 334 -2.38 -36.50 -9.00
N ARG A 335 -3.52 -35.85 -9.27
CA ARG A 335 -4.41 -36.17 -10.39
C ARG A 335 -4.19 -35.33 -11.63
N SER A 336 -4.21 -34.02 -11.49
CA SER A 336 -4.43 -33.13 -12.63
C SER A 336 -3.20 -32.29 -12.99
N GLY A 337 -2.13 -32.35 -12.19
CA GLY A 337 -0.90 -31.57 -12.41
C GLY A 337 -1.03 -30.06 -12.30
N THR A 338 -2.25 -29.57 -12.39
CA THR A 338 -2.78 -28.22 -12.23
C THR A 338 -4.25 -28.39 -11.84
N CYS A 339 -4.84 -27.48 -11.06
CA CYS A 339 -6.27 -27.53 -10.72
C CYS A 339 -7.14 -27.07 -11.91
N ARG A 340 -7.17 -27.87 -12.98
CA ARG A 340 -8.18 -27.81 -14.02
C ARG A 340 -8.76 -29.20 -14.20
N ASN A 341 -9.96 -29.40 -13.64
CA ASN A 341 -11.12 -30.04 -14.28
C ASN A 341 -12.13 -30.44 -13.21
N ASN A 342 -13.05 -29.51 -12.95
CA ASN A 342 -14.43 -29.81 -12.55
C ASN A 342 -15.34 -28.76 -13.23
N GLY A 343 -15.24 -28.69 -14.55
CA GLY A 343 -16.25 -28.11 -15.42
C GLY A 343 -16.49 -29.16 -16.50
N ALA A 344 -17.69 -29.71 -16.56
CA ALA A 344 -18.07 -30.74 -17.50
C ALA A 344 -17.65 -30.36 -18.93
N GLU A 345 -16.97 -31.28 -19.61
CA GLU A 345 -16.90 -31.31 -21.05
C GLU A 345 -18.32 -31.52 -21.59
N GLU A 346 -18.93 -30.48 -22.15
CA GLU A 346 -19.89 -30.63 -23.22
C GLU A 346 -19.50 -29.62 -24.31
N ASP A 347 -18.75 -30.12 -25.29
CA ASP A 347 -18.60 -29.49 -26.59
C ASP A 347 -19.99 -29.33 -27.22
N TYR A 348 -20.52 -28.11 -27.22
CA TYR A 348 -21.55 -27.72 -28.18
C TYR A 348 -21.20 -26.40 -28.84
N ASP A 349 -20.74 -26.56 -30.08
CA ASP A 349 -20.69 -25.55 -31.14
C ASP A 349 -22.05 -24.82 -31.19
N TYR A 350 -22.03 -23.49 -31.07
CA TYR A 350 -23.23 -22.66 -31.26
C TYR A 350 -23.10 -21.90 -32.59
N ASP A 351 -23.58 -22.55 -33.65
CA ASP A 351 -24.09 -21.86 -34.83
C ASP A 351 -25.52 -21.36 -34.55
N GLU A 352 -25.69 -20.07 -34.85
CA GLU A 352 -26.85 -19.39 -35.45
C GLU A 352 -28.31 -19.64 -34.99
N TYR A 353 -29.01 -18.51 -34.90
CA TYR A 353 -30.40 -18.26 -34.54
C TYR A 353 -31.46 -19.17 -35.20
N GLU A 354 -32.53 -19.52 -34.46
CA GLU A 354 -33.92 -19.04 -34.68
C GLU A 354 -34.99 -19.97 -34.06
N ASP A 355 -36.04 -19.30 -33.59
CA ASP A 355 -37.45 -19.68 -33.46
C ASP A 355 -37.95 -20.74 -32.45
N TYR A 356 -39.00 -20.30 -31.77
CA TYR A 356 -39.88 -21.05 -30.89
C TYR A 356 -40.84 -21.92 -31.71
N ASP A 357 -41.07 -23.16 -31.29
CA ASP A 357 -42.43 -23.71 -31.19
C ASP A 357 -42.45 -25.11 -30.52
N ASP A 358 -43.20 -25.18 -29.41
CA ASP A 358 -44.32 -26.11 -29.16
C ASP A 358 -44.09 -27.64 -29.32
N ARG A 359 -44.07 -28.38 -28.19
CA ARG A 359 -45.05 -29.45 -27.81
C ARG A 359 -44.51 -30.55 -26.88
N ASN A 360 -45.25 -30.73 -25.79
CA ASN A 360 -45.79 -31.97 -25.19
C ASN A 360 -44.95 -33.26 -24.99
N ASP A 361 -45.09 -33.71 -23.74
CA ASP A 361 -45.43 -35.07 -23.27
C ASP A 361 -44.35 -36.17 -23.12
N ASP A 362 -44.46 -36.79 -21.95
CA ASP A 362 -44.22 -38.18 -21.56
C ASP A 362 -42.79 -38.68 -21.19
N ASP A 363 -42.73 -39.15 -19.94
CA ASP A 363 -42.15 -40.42 -19.46
C ASP A 363 -40.94 -41.01 -20.22
N ASP A 364 -39.82 -41.23 -19.53
CA ASP A 364 -39.43 -42.59 -19.10
C ASP A 364 -38.09 -42.63 -18.36
N ASP A 365 -38.11 -43.47 -17.33
CA ASP A 365 -37.00 -44.06 -16.60
C ASP A 365 -36.06 -44.83 -17.56
N HIS A 366 -34.75 -44.52 -17.56
CA HIS A 366 -33.71 -45.53 -17.79
C HIS A 366 -32.31 -45.11 -17.31
N ASN A 367 -31.79 -45.90 -16.37
CA ASN A 367 -30.36 -46.12 -16.09
C ASN A 367 -29.47 -46.01 -17.34
N ASN A 368 -28.32 -45.35 -17.20
CA ASN A 368 -27.16 -45.73 -18.00
C ASN A 368 -25.85 -45.53 -17.22
N ASP A 369 -25.34 -46.66 -16.71
CA ASP A 369 -23.95 -46.87 -16.32
C ASP A 369 -23.02 -46.58 -17.52
N ASN A 370 -22.19 -45.54 -17.43
CA ASN A 370 -20.93 -45.48 -18.19
C ASN A 370 -19.98 -44.39 -17.67
N TYR A 371 -19.38 -44.59 -16.50
CA TYR A 371 -18.07 -44.01 -16.22
C TYR A 371 -17.02 -44.82 -16.97
N LYS A 372 -16.73 -44.42 -18.21
CA LYS A 372 -15.54 -44.91 -18.93
C LYS A 372 -14.31 -44.15 -18.44
N ASP A 373 -13.57 -44.86 -17.60
CA ASP A 373 -12.13 -44.87 -17.41
C ASP A 373 -11.33 -44.21 -18.57
N ASN A 374 -10.86 -42.98 -18.34
CA ASN A 374 -9.77 -42.38 -19.10
C ASN A 374 -8.46 -42.84 -18.46
N ASN A 375 -7.85 -43.88 -19.04
CA ASN A 375 -6.48 -44.37 -18.86
C ASN A 375 -5.69 -43.82 -17.66
N HIS A 376 -5.66 -44.60 -16.58
CA HIS A 376 -4.85 -44.40 -15.38
C HIS A 376 -3.33 -44.62 -15.57
N ASP A 377 -2.89 -45.12 -16.73
CA ASP A 377 -1.54 -45.72 -16.89
C ASP A 377 -0.39 -44.74 -17.20
N ASP A 378 -0.67 -43.48 -17.57
CA ASP A 378 0.38 -42.50 -17.93
C ASP A 378 0.64 -41.41 -16.87
N ASN A 379 -0.12 -41.37 -15.76
CA ASN A 379 0.06 -40.34 -14.72
C ASN A 379 1.29 -40.62 -13.83
N LYS A 380 2.33 -39.80 -13.99
CA LYS A 380 3.60 -39.89 -13.27
C LYS A 380 3.71 -38.91 -12.09
N ALA A 381 2.63 -38.25 -11.69
CA ALA A 381 2.64 -37.34 -10.55
C ALA A 381 2.97 -38.10 -9.25
N ARG A 382 3.91 -37.58 -8.47
CA ARG A 382 4.39 -38.18 -7.22
C ARG A 382 4.78 -37.09 -6.24
N PHE A 383 4.74 -37.41 -4.96
CA PHE A 383 5.42 -36.65 -3.92
C PHE A 383 6.59 -37.48 -3.38
N PHE A 384 7.76 -36.86 -3.26
CA PHE A 384 8.83 -37.38 -2.40
C PHE A 384 8.87 -36.52 -1.15
N ILE A 385 8.69 -37.12 0.03
CA ILE A 385 8.79 -36.41 1.31
C ILE A 385 9.99 -36.96 2.08
N PHE A 386 10.91 -36.08 2.45
CA PHE A 386 12.04 -36.41 3.32
C PHE A 386 11.59 -36.38 4.78
N ARG A 387 11.86 -37.47 5.51
CA ARG A 387 11.51 -37.59 6.93
C ARG A 387 12.76 -37.86 7.75
N LEU A 388 12.92 -37.13 8.86
CA LEU A 388 14.03 -37.32 9.80
C LEU A 388 13.88 -38.65 10.55
N LYS A 389 15.00 -39.32 10.83
CA LYS A 389 15.04 -40.50 11.70
C LYS A 389 14.88 -40.10 13.16
N THR A 390 14.11 -40.89 13.90
CA THR A 390 13.89 -40.65 15.33
C THR A 390 13.36 -41.90 16.02
N ASP A 391 13.77 -42.08 17.27
CA ASP A 391 13.27 -43.15 18.14
C ASP A 391 11.92 -42.80 18.80
N GLN A 392 11.39 -41.59 18.55
CA GLN A 392 10.15 -41.12 19.16
C GLN A 392 8.89 -41.80 18.59
N TYR A 393 8.96 -42.31 17.35
CA TYR A 393 7.83 -42.88 16.64
C TYR A 393 8.06 -44.34 16.24
N LYS A 394 6.97 -45.10 16.09
CA LYS A 394 7.02 -46.56 15.90
C LYS A 394 7.68 -46.99 14.60
N ASP A 395 7.60 -46.19 13.54
CA ASP A 395 8.21 -46.50 12.25
C ASP A 395 9.66 -45.99 12.16
N GLY A 396 10.18 -45.34 13.20
CA GLY A 396 11.55 -44.84 13.27
C GLY A 396 11.79 -43.49 12.57
N TYR A 397 10.72 -42.80 12.16
CA TYR A 397 10.81 -41.52 11.45
C TYR A 397 9.86 -40.48 12.02
N ALA A 398 10.18 -39.21 11.80
CA ALA A 398 9.35 -38.08 12.20
C ALA A 398 7.96 -38.22 11.59
N ASP A 399 6.95 -37.81 12.34
CA ASP A 399 5.56 -37.82 11.91
C ASP A 399 5.21 -36.62 11.00
N ASN A 400 6.18 -35.75 10.71
CA ASN A 400 6.12 -34.69 9.71
C ASN A 400 7.23 -34.85 8.66
N GLY A 401 7.04 -34.22 7.50
CA GLY A 401 8.09 -34.03 6.50
C GLY A 401 9.00 -32.85 6.86
N SER A 402 10.24 -32.89 6.36
CA SER A 402 11.21 -31.80 6.47
C SER A 402 11.54 -31.16 5.12
N ALA A 403 11.35 -31.89 4.02
CA ALA A 403 11.36 -31.35 2.66
C ALA A 403 10.41 -32.16 1.79
N SER A 404 9.87 -31.54 0.75
CA SER A 404 9.06 -32.21 -0.26
C SER A 404 9.49 -31.87 -1.68
N ILE A 405 9.31 -32.82 -2.59
CA ILE A 405 9.51 -32.66 -4.03
C ILE A 405 8.25 -33.17 -4.73
N ARG A 406 7.61 -32.32 -5.53
CA ARG A 406 6.46 -32.69 -6.37
C ARG A 406 6.94 -33.02 -7.77
N LEU A 407 6.52 -34.17 -8.31
CA LEU A 407 6.53 -34.42 -9.75
C LEU A 407 5.18 -34.05 -10.36
N SER A 408 5.19 -33.36 -11.50
CA SER A 408 3.99 -33.15 -12.32
C SER A 408 3.55 -34.46 -13.00
N PRO A 409 2.35 -34.53 -13.62
CA PRO A 409 1.85 -35.72 -14.28
C PRO A 409 2.74 -36.24 -15.42
N ASP A 410 3.57 -35.38 -16.01
CA ASP A 410 4.58 -35.74 -17.00
C ASP A 410 5.82 -36.44 -16.39
N GLY A 411 5.94 -36.41 -15.06
CA GLY A 411 7.00 -37.04 -14.27
C GLY A 411 8.21 -36.16 -14.01
N ASN A 412 8.15 -34.87 -14.37
CA ASN A 412 9.23 -33.92 -14.12
C ASN A 412 9.08 -33.23 -12.76
N VAL A 413 10.19 -32.85 -12.13
CA VAL A 413 10.16 -32.05 -10.90
C VAL A 413 9.44 -30.73 -11.19
N ALA A 414 8.37 -30.46 -10.45
CA ALA A 414 7.53 -29.28 -10.59
C ALA A 414 7.73 -28.30 -9.44
N GLU A 415 7.92 -28.80 -8.22
CA GLU A 415 8.05 -28.00 -6.99
C GLU A 415 9.03 -28.65 -6.00
N VAL A 416 9.73 -27.84 -5.23
CA VAL A 416 10.66 -28.26 -4.16
C VAL A 416 10.43 -27.35 -2.96
N SER A 417 10.03 -27.91 -1.82
CA SER A 417 9.52 -27.13 -0.68
C SER A 417 10.13 -27.57 0.65
N GLY A 418 10.44 -26.61 1.53
CA GLY A 418 11.00 -26.81 2.87
C GLY A 418 10.15 -26.17 3.96
N LEU A 419 10.71 -26.03 5.16
CA LEU A 419 9.97 -25.57 6.35
C LEU A 419 10.12 -24.07 6.66
N ASN A 420 11.02 -23.36 5.96
CA ASN A 420 11.21 -21.93 6.17
C ASN A 420 10.09 -21.09 5.50
N ASP A 421 10.07 -19.78 5.78
CA ASP A 421 9.09 -18.85 5.21
C ASP A 421 9.09 -18.91 3.67
N GLY A 422 7.88 -18.86 3.08
CA GLY A 422 7.71 -19.07 1.64
C GLY A 422 7.97 -20.50 1.16
N GLN A 423 8.00 -21.47 2.08
CA GLN A 423 8.41 -22.86 1.86
C GLN A 423 9.86 -22.99 1.36
N ALA A 424 10.72 -22.05 1.77
CA ALA A 424 12.14 -22.12 1.49
C ALA A 424 12.78 -23.37 2.13
N ILE A 425 13.78 -23.94 1.48
CA ILE A 425 14.57 -25.06 2.01
C ILE A 425 15.53 -24.54 3.06
N GLU A 426 15.56 -25.20 4.23
CA GLU A 426 16.54 -24.92 5.28
C GLU A 426 17.97 -25.17 4.78
N ASP A 427 18.90 -24.29 5.16
CA ASP A 427 20.27 -24.28 4.65
C ASP A 427 20.99 -25.63 4.84
N ALA A 428 20.73 -26.29 5.98
CA ALA A 428 21.29 -27.60 6.28
C ALA A 428 20.76 -28.72 5.37
N LEU A 429 19.55 -28.59 4.83
CA LEU A 429 18.92 -29.56 3.93
C LEU A 429 19.28 -29.34 2.45
N VAL A 430 19.76 -28.16 2.07
CA VAL A 430 20.07 -27.82 0.67
C VAL A 430 20.91 -28.91 -0.03
N PRO A 431 22.00 -29.45 0.54
CA PRO A 431 22.77 -30.51 -0.13
C PRO A 431 21.99 -31.81 -0.35
N ILE A 432 21.18 -32.22 0.62
CA ILE A 432 20.39 -33.47 0.58
C ILE A 432 19.26 -33.35 -0.45
N VAL A 433 18.58 -32.19 -0.46
CA VAL A 433 17.51 -31.90 -1.42
C VAL A 433 18.08 -31.75 -2.83
N GLN A 434 19.24 -31.10 -2.99
CA GLN A 434 19.92 -31.00 -4.29
C GLN A 434 20.24 -32.37 -4.87
N GLU A 435 20.83 -33.28 -4.09
CA GLU A 435 21.13 -34.64 -4.52
C GLU A 435 19.87 -35.36 -5.03
N LYS A 436 18.78 -35.27 -4.27
CA LYS A 436 17.52 -35.91 -4.66
C LYS A 436 16.89 -35.27 -5.89
N VAL A 437 16.78 -33.94 -5.94
CA VAL A 437 16.17 -33.23 -7.08
C VAL A 437 16.93 -33.54 -8.37
N LEU A 438 18.25 -33.49 -8.36
CA LEU A 438 19.07 -33.77 -9.54
C LEU A 438 19.05 -35.25 -9.96
N SER A 439 18.59 -36.16 -9.08
CA SER A 439 18.37 -37.57 -9.43
C SER A 439 17.03 -37.81 -10.15
N LEU A 440 16.13 -36.82 -10.18
CA LEU A 440 14.78 -36.94 -10.72
C LEU A 440 14.66 -36.23 -12.09
N PRO A 441 13.75 -36.66 -12.98
CA PRO A 441 13.55 -36.02 -14.28
C PRO A 441 13.18 -34.53 -14.15
N GLY A 442 13.73 -33.67 -14.99
CA GLY A 442 13.49 -32.22 -14.95
C GLY A 442 14.14 -31.51 -13.77
N GLY A 443 14.84 -32.22 -12.88
CA GLY A 443 15.55 -31.65 -11.74
C GLY A 443 16.71 -30.75 -12.15
N GLU A 444 17.31 -30.97 -13.33
CA GLU A 444 18.40 -30.18 -13.86
C GLU A 444 18.06 -28.69 -14.04
N LYS A 445 16.76 -28.34 -14.14
CA LYS A 445 16.31 -26.95 -14.19
C LYS A 445 16.62 -26.17 -12.90
N TYR A 446 16.74 -26.85 -11.77
CA TYR A 446 17.07 -26.23 -10.46
C TYR A 446 18.58 -26.08 -10.21
N ASN A 447 19.44 -26.54 -11.13
CA ASN A 447 20.90 -26.48 -10.94
C ASN A 447 21.39 -25.08 -10.59
N GLN A 448 20.84 -24.04 -11.24
CA GLN A 448 21.25 -22.66 -10.97
C GLN A 448 20.70 -22.18 -9.62
N SER A 449 19.44 -22.47 -9.31
CA SER A 449 18.82 -22.10 -8.02
C SER A 449 19.57 -22.69 -6.83
N PHE A 450 20.01 -23.95 -6.93
CA PHE A 450 20.83 -24.56 -5.87
C PHE A 450 22.19 -23.89 -5.72
N LYS A 451 22.88 -23.62 -6.83
CA LYS A 451 24.19 -22.92 -6.79
C LYS A 451 24.05 -21.53 -6.18
N ASP A 452 23.00 -20.81 -6.55
CA ASP A 452 22.74 -19.47 -6.07
C ASP A 452 22.40 -19.47 -4.58
N LYS A 453 21.53 -20.38 -4.13
CA LYS A 453 21.23 -20.58 -2.70
C LYS A 453 22.49 -20.90 -1.89
N GLN A 454 23.32 -21.83 -2.37
CA GLN A 454 24.57 -22.22 -1.72
C GLN A 454 25.56 -21.06 -1.61
N GLU A 455 25.66 -20.25 -2.67
CA GLU A 455 26.51 -19.06 -2.66
C GLU A 455 26.00 -18.02 -1.66
N LEU A 456 24.68 -17.77 -1.61
CA LEU A 456 24.08 -16.86 -0.63
C LEU A 456 24.32 -17.33 0.82
N ILE A 457 24.18 -18.63 1.10
CA ILE A 457 24.49 -19.20 2.42
C ILE A 457 25.97 -18.98 2.79
N ARG A 458 26.87 -19.16 1.82
CA ARG A 458 28.31 -18.93 2.02
C ARG A 458 28.62 -17.46 2.31
N LEU A 459 27.97 -16.54 1.60
CA LEU A 459 28.15 -15.11 1.78
C LEU A 459 27.56 -14.61 3.10
N ASP A 460 26.40 -15.13 3.50
CA ASP A 460 25.82 -14.86 4.82
C ASP A 460 26.75 -15.29 5.95
N LYS A 461 27.37 -16.47 5.84
CA LYS A 461 28.39 -16.89 6.81
C LYS A 461 29.58 -15.93 6.86
N LYS A 462 30.10 -15.49 5.71
CA LYS A 462 31.17 -14.47 5.66
C LYS A 462 30.72 -13.16 6.32
N MET A 463 29.49 -12.74 6.07
CA MET A 463 28.87 -11.59 6.71
C MET A 463 28.83 -11.73 8.23
N GLN A 464 28.33 -12.84 8.76
CA GLN A 464 28.25 -13.10 10.20
C GLN A 464 29.65 -13.15 10.85
N GLU A 465 30.66 -13.62 10.13
CA GLU A 465 32.06 -13.63 10.54
C GLU A 465 32.79 -12.29 10.35
N ASN A 466 32.10 -11.23 9.88
CA ASN A 466 32.65 -9.91 9.55
C ASN A 466 33.83 -9.94 8.58
N GLN A 467 33.74 -10.79 7.55
CA GLN A 467 34.75 -10.88 6.50
C GLN A 467 34.40 -9.97 5.31
N ASP A 468 35.42 -9.48 4.62
CA ASP A 468 35.26 -8.70 3.40
C ASP A 468 34.81 -9.58 2.23
N LEU A 469 34.04 -8.98 1.30
CA LEU A 469 33.67 -9.61 0.04
C LEU A 469 34.66 -9.23 -1.07
N THR A 470 34.95 -10.20 -1.92
CA THR A 470 35.69 -10.03 -3.17
C THR A 470 34.83 -9.33 -4.22
N LYS A 471 35.48 -8.84 -5.28
CA LYS A 471 34.79 -8.25 -6.44
C LYS A 471 33.72 -9.18 -7.00
N GLU A 472 34.04 -10.45 -7.22
CA GLU A 472 33.13 -11.42 -7.84
C GLU A 472 31.91 -11.70 -6.96
N GLU A 473 32.10 -11.70 -5.63
CA GLU A 473 31.02 -11.86 -4.65
C GLU A 473 30.09 -10.64 -4.64
N LEU A 474 30.66 -9.42 -4.75
CA LEU A 474 29.88 -8.18 -4.85
C LEU A 474 29.11 -8.11 -6.18
N GLU A 475 29.75 -8.48 -7.30
CA GLU A 475 29.09 -8.57 -8.60
C GLU A 475 27.95 -9.60 -8.59
N PHE A 476 28.05 -10.65 -7.79
CA PHE A 476 26.99 -11.63 -7.59
C PHE A 476 25.81 -11.06 -6.80
N ILE A 477 26.02 -10.47 -5.61
CA ILE A 477 24.91 -9.94 -4.79
C ILE A 477 24.18 -8.78 -5.47
N TYR A 478 24.89 -7.97 -6.25
CA TYR A 478 24.30 -6.88 -7.05
C TYR A 478 23.78 -7.33 -8.41
N GLU A 479 23.85 -8.62 -8.73
CA GLU A 479 23.32 -9.20 -9.97
C GLU A 479 23.84 -8.49 -11.23
N ILE A 480 25.11 -8.08 -11.20
CA ILE A 480 25.74 -7.28 -12.27
C ILE A 480 25.90 -8.12 -13.55
N ASN A 481 26.33 -9.37 -13.40
CA ASN A 481 26.64 -10.25 -14.53
C ASN A 481 25.44 -11.13 -14.92
N ARG A 482 24.59 -11.50 -13.96
CA ARG A 482 23.37 -12.28 -14.16
C ARG A 482 22.44 -12.11 -12.95
N ASN A 483 21.16 -12.39 -13.15
CA ASN A 483 20.21 -12.45 -12.05
C ASN A 483 20.45 -13.70 -11.18
N ILE A 484 20.12 -13.58 -9.89
CA ILE A 484 20.05 -14.66 -8.93
C ILE A 484 18.71 -15.39 -9.14
N VAL A 485 18.76 -16.72 -9.26
CA VAL A 485 17.56 -17.55 -9.38
C VAL A 485 17.22 -18.09 -8.00
N THR A 486 16.06 -17.70 -7.47
CA THR A 486 15.59 -18.22 -6.17
C THR A 486 15.25 -19.71 -6.25
N LEU A 487 15.55 -20.46 -5.18
CA LEU A 487 15.12 -21.85 -4.98
C LEU A 487 13.77 -21.92 -4.25
N ASP A 488 13.41 -20.86 -3.54
CA ASP A 488 12.27 -20.82 -2.65
C ASP A 488 10.95 -20.79 -3.44
N THR A 489 9.97 -21.61 -3.04
CA THR A 489 8.73 -21.82 -3.83
C THR A 489 7.88 -20.56 -3.95
N TYR A 490 7.68 -19.82 -2.87
CA TYR A 490 6.76 -18.68 -2.83
C TYR A 490 7.43 -17.33 -2.55
N ASN A 491 8.76 -17.29 -2.42
CA ASN A 491 9.51 -16.04 -2.27
C ASN A 491 9.98 -15.55 -3.63
N SER A 492 9.75 -14.28 -3.94
CA SER A 492 10.25 -13.63 -5.16
C SER A 492 11.78 -13.39 -5.12
N SER A 493 12.37 -13.35 -3.92
CA SER A 493 13.80 -13.16 -3.68
C SER A 493 14.21 -13.83 -2.36
N ASP A 494 15.48 -14.26 -2.27
CA ASP A 494 16.05 -14.71 -1.00
C ASP A 494 16.30 -13.48 -0.09
N PRO A 495 15.86 -13.50 1.19
CA PRO A 495 15.94 -12.35 2.08
C PRO A 495 17.38 -11.91 2.38
N ARG A 496 18.36 -12.83 2.33
CA ARG A 496 19.77 -12.51 2.62
C ARG A 496 20.38 -11.53 1.64
N ILE A 497 19.83 -11.42 0.43
CA ILE A 497 20.34 -10.49 -0.59
C ILE A 497 20.25 -9.04 -0.09
N GLN A 498 19.14 -8.68 0.57
CA GLN A 498 18.99 -7.34 1.12
C GLN A 498 19.93 -7.11 2.30
N GLU A 499 20.01 -8.07 3.24
CA GLU A 499 20.93 -7.97 4.38
C GLU A 499 22.39 -7.84 3.95
N LEU A 500 22.80 -8.57 2.91
CA LEU A 500 24.12 -8.47 2.30
C LEU A 500 24.33 -7.10 1.65
N LYS A 501 23.35 -6.56 0.92
CA LYS A 501 23.44 -5.23 0.30
C LYS A 501 23.46 -4.09 1.33
N ASP A 502 22.79 -4.26 2.47
CA ASP A 502 22.80 -3.28 3.56
C ASP A 502 24.19 -3.20 4.21
N LYS A 503 24.83 -4.35 4.44
CA LYS A 503 26.18 -4.42 5.01
C LYS A 503 27.25 -4.00 4.01
N TYR A 504 27.21 -4.58 2.81
CA TYR A 504 28.19 -4.36 1.75
C TYR A 504 27.64 -3.38 0.71
N ASN A 505 27.19 -2.23 1.21
CA ASN A 505 26.52 -1.21 0.41
C ASN A 505 27.48 -0.50 -0.56
N VAL A 506 26.93 0.45 -1.33
CA VAL A 506 27.71 1.23 -2.30
C VAL A 506 28.85 1.98 -1.63
N GLN A 507 28.61 2.58 -0.46
CA GLN A 507 29.66 3.28 0.29
C GLN A 507 30.78 2.31 0.70
N TYR A 508 30.45 1.10 1.18
CA TYR A 508 31.45 0.07 1.49
C TYR A 508 32.32 -0.26 0.26
N ILE A 509 31.70 -0.43 -0.92
CA ILE A 509 32.41 -0.73 -2.17
C ILE A 509 33.41 0.40 -2.50
N LEU A 510 32.96 1.65 -2.36
CA LEU A 510 33.75 2.84 -2.66
C LEU A 510 34.90 3.02 -1.64
N ASP A 511 34.62 2.84 -0.34
CA ASP A 511 35.61 2.99 0.75
C ASP A 511 36.74 1.96 0.68
N HIS A 512 36.49 0.79 0.08
CA HIS A 512 37.46 -0.30 -0.04
C HIS A 512 38.15 -0.34 -1.43
N ASP A 513 37.93 0.68 -2.28
CA ASP A 513 38.51 0.79 -3.63
C ASP A 513 38.34 -0.49 -4.48
N ILE A 514 37.18 -1.13 -4.38
CA ILE A 514 36.92 -2.40 -5.08
C ILE A 514 36.65 -2.12 -6.56
N GLU A 515 37.46 -2.71 -7.45
CA GLU A 515 37.43 -2.45 -8.90
C GLU A 515 36.22 -3.11 -9.60
N ILE A 516 35.01 -2.62 -9.33
CA ILE A 516 33.75 -3.05 -9.95
C ILE A 516 33.35 -2.12 -11.11
N ASP A 517 32.60 -2.63 -12.08
CA ASP A 517 32.03 -1.79 -13.14
C ASP A 517 30.90 -0.92 -12.56
N LEU A 518 31.25 0.27 -12.08
CA LEU A 518 30.31 1.17 -11.42
C LEU A 518 29.16 1.61 -12.34
N ASN A 519 29.37 1.71 -13.66
CA ASN A 519 28.29 2.01 -14.61
C ASN A 519 27.22 0.91 -14.64
N LYS A 520 27.61 -0.36 -14.44
CA LYS A 520 26.65 -1.46 -14.29
C LYS A 520 26.06 -1.51 -12.88
N LEU A 521 26.86 -1.25 -11.85
CA LEU A 521 26.38 -1.18 -10.47
C LEU A 521 25.28 -0.13 -10.30
N THR A 522 25.46 1.07 -10.87
CA THR A 522 24.48 2.16 -10.84
C THR A 522 23.10 1.76 -11.38
N LYS A 523 23.05 0.78 -12.30
CA LYS A 523 21.78 0.25 -12.84
C LYS A 523 21.08 -0.72 -11.89
N LYS A 524 21.76 -1.19 -10.84
CA LYS A 524 21.33 -2.23 -9.90
C LYS A 524 21.10 -1.73 -8.46
N ILE A 525 21.45 -0.48 -8.19
CA ILE A 525 21.32 0.16 -6.86
C ILE A 525 20.14 1.14 -6.84
N LYS A 526 19.74 1.57 -5.65
CA LYS A 526 18.59 2.45 -5.47
C LYS A 526 18.96 3.89 -5.85
N SER A 527 17.94 4.66 -6.21
CA SER A 527 18.14 6.09 -6.51
C SER A 527 18.67 6.87 -5.31
N SER A 528 18.36 6.47 -4.07
CA SER A 528 18.89 7.07 -2.85
C SER A 528 20.39 6.85 -2.75
N ASP A 529 20.85 5.61 -2.95
CA ASP A 529 22.28 5.26 -2.89
C ASP A 529 23.08 6.06 -3.91
N ILE A 530 22.53 6.25 -5.11
CA ILE A 530 23.14 7.09 -6.14
C ILE A 530 23.24 8.54 -5.67
N ALA A 531 22.16 9.08 -5.10
CA ALA A 531 22.13 10.47 -4.64
C ALA A 531 23.11 10.70 -3.47
N ASP A 532 23.14 9.79 -2.51
CA ASP A 532 23.99 9.89 -1.31
C ASP A 532 25.47 9.72 -1.64
N ASN A 533 25.80 8.99 -2.71
CA ASN A 533 27.17 8.72 -3.16
C ASN A 533 27.54 9.48 -4.45
N LEU A 534 26.76 10.49 -4.86
CA LEU A 534 26.85 11.07 -6.20
C LEU A 534 28.25 11.57 -6.56
N ASP A 535 28.84 12.41 -5.73
CA ASP A 535 30.15 13.00 -5.98
C ASP A 535 31.24 11.93 -6.07
N THR A 536 31.17 10.92 -5.20
CA THR A 536 32.11 9.79 -5.21
C THR A 536 31.97 8.98 -6.48
N LEU A 537 30.74 8.63 -6.89
CA LEU A 537 30.49 7.88 -8.13
C LEU A 537 31.02 8.63 -9.36
N ILE A 538 30.80 9.95 -9.44
CA ILE A 538 31.35 10.81 -10.50
C ILE A 538 32.88 10.81 -10.48
N ASN A 539 33.49 10.95 -9.31
CA ASN A 539 34.96 10.95 -9.17
C ASN A 539 35.60 9.61 -9.56
N HIS A 540 34.86 8.50 -9.40
CA HIS A 540 35.26 7.18 -9.88
C HIS A 540 34.87 6.91 -11.35
N GLY A 541 34.39 7.93 -12.08
CA GLY A 541 34.21 7.89 -13.53
C GLY A 541 32.89 7.30 -14.02
N VAL A 542 31.85 7.28 -13.17
CA VAL A 542 30.50 6.91 -13.61
C VAL A 542 29.93 8.00 -14.53
N ASP A 543 29.29 7.59 -15.62
CA ASP A 543 28.65 8.51 -16.56
C ASP A 543 27.48 9.26 -15.90
N ALA A 544 27.54 10.59 -15.93
CA ALA A 544 26.51 11.45 -15.34
C ALA A 544 25.11 11.26 -15.95
N ASN A 545 25.02 10.82 -17.21
CA ASN A 545 23.74 10.45 -17.83
C ASN A 545 23.16 9.18 -17.23
N ILE A 546 24.00 8.18 -16.90
CA ILE A 546 23.56 6.95 -16.24
C ILE A 546 23.08 7.27 -14.83
N LEU A 547 23.80 8.15 -14.11
CA LEU A 547 23.38 8.61 -12.78
C LEU A 547 22.02 9.31 -12.87
N ALA A 548 21.86 10.27 -13.79
CA ALA A 548 20.61 10.99 -13.98
C ALA A 548 19.45 10.05 -14.39
N GLU A 549 19.66 9.10 -15.30
CA GLU A 549 18.63 8.13 -15.73
C GLU A 549 18.11 7.27 -14.56
N ARG A 550 18.96 6.98 -13.59
CA ARG A 550 18.66 6.11 -12.45
C ARG A 550 18.25 6.85 -11.18
N MET A 551 18.31 8.18 -11.18
CA MET A 551 17.88 9.02 -10.06
C MET A 551 16.40 9.45 -10.18
N SER A 552 15.71 9.55 -9.04
CA SER A 552 14.39 10.15 -8.97
C SER A 552 14.45 11.61 -9.39
N SER A 553 13.37 12.13 -9.96
CA SER A 553 13.33 13.53 -10.43
C SER A 553 13.60 14.54 -9.32
N SER A 554 13.16 14.28 -8.07
CA SER A 554 13.48 15.13 -6.93
C SER A 554 14.97 15.10 -6.58
N ASN A 555 15.63 13.95 -6.68
CA ASN A 555 17.07 13.85 -6.43
C ASN A 555 17.89 14.46 -7.57
N ILE A 556 17.43 14.36 -8.82
CA ILE A 556 18.03 15.09 -9.95
C ILE A 556 17.94 16.59 -9.70
N ALA A 557 16.78 17.12 -9.30
CA ALA A 557 16.61 18.55 -9.06
C ALA A 557 17.53 19.09 -7.95
N LYS A 558 17.71 18.32 -6.87
CA LYS A 558 18.64 18.66 -5.77
C LYS A 558 20.11 18.67 -6.20
N ASN A 559 20.47 17.80 -7.14
CA ASN A 559 21.86 17.59 -7.58
C ASN A 559 22.12 18.10 -9.00
N LEU A 560 21.27 19.00 -9.50
CA LEU A 560 21.24 19.39 -10.91
C LEU A 560 22.55 20.05 -11.36
N ASP A 561 23.11 20.93 -10.53
CA ASP A 561 24.41 21.57 -10.76
C ASP A 561 25.53 20.54 -10.97
N THR A 562 25.63 19.57 -10.05
CA THR A 562 26.64 18.51 -10.10
C THR A 562 26.46 17.64 -11.35
N LEU A 563 25.24 17.22 -11.65
CA LEU A 563 24.97 16.36 -12.80
C LEU A 563 25.29 17.07 -14.13
N ILE A 564 24.81 18.29 -14.33
CA ILE A 564 25.04 19.06 -15.57
C ILE A 564 26.52 19.43 -15.72
N SER A 565 27.20 19.82 -14.63
CA SER A 565 28.63 20.15 -14.69
C SER A 565 29.51 18.96 -15.09
N HIS A 566 29.04 17.74 -14.86
CA HIS A 566 29.70 16.50 -15.28
C HIS A 566 29.11 15.88 -16.57
N GLY A 567 28.31 16.66 -17.32
CA GLY A 567 27.89 16.31 -18.68
C GLY A 567 26.60 15.51 -18.79
N ALA A 568 25.76 15.48 -17.74
CA ALA A 568 24.41 14.95 -17.86
C ALA A 568 23.55 15.85 -18.76
N ASP A 569 22.85 15.24 -19.73
CA ASP A 569 21.89 15.90 -20.62
C ASP A 569 20.50 15.93 -19.96
N ILE A 570 20.19 17.01 -19.26
CA ILE A 570 18.95 17.17 -18.50
C ILE A 570 18.15 18.36 -19.04
N ASP A 571 16.96 18.09 -19.55
CA ASP A 571 15.97 19.14 -19.84
C ASP A 571 15.22 19.54 -18.56
N VAL A 572 15.56 20.71 -18.03
CA VAL A 572 14.96 21.26 -16.80
C VAL A 572 13.45 21.49 -16.95
N ASN A 573 12.96 21.78 -18.16
CA ASN A 573 11.52 21.98 -18.40
C ASN A 573 10.75 20.67 -18.28
N GLU A 574 11.34 19.55 -18.70
CA GLU A 574 10.74 18.22 -18.51
C GLU A 574 10.91 17.72 -17.07
N LEU A 575 12.03 18.05 -16.41
CA LEU A 575 12.28 17.70 -15.02
C LEU A 575 11.21 18.28 -14.09
N VAL A 576 10.92 19.58 -14.22
CA VAL A 576 9.95 20.32 -13.39
C VAL A 576 8.52 19.78 -13.51
N LYS A 577 8.18 19.10 -14.60
CA LYS A 577 6.87 18.44 -14.76
C LYS A 577 6.73 17.19 -13.88
N LYS A 578 7.84 16.57 -13.48
CA LYS A 578 7.89 15.30 -12.74
C LYS A 578 8.10 15.46 -11.24
N ILE A 579 8.41 16.67 -10.77
CA ILE A 579 8.58 16.98 -9.34
C ILE A 579 7.39 17.76 -8.77
N ASN A 580 7.22 17.71 -7.44
CA ASN A 580 6.16 18.43 -6.73
C ASN A 580 6.54 19.89 -6.48
N SER A 581 5.54 20.72 -6.14
CA SER A 581 5.72 22.15 -5.87
C SER A 581 6.79 22.43 -4.80
N SER A 582 6.81 21.63 -3.73
CA SER A 582 7.75 21.85 -2.62
C SER A 582 9.19 21.61 -3.02
N ASP A 583 9.46 20.63 -3.89
CA ASP A 583 10.78 20.35 -4.44
C ASP A 583 11.22 21.40 -5.46
N ILE A 584 10.29 21.94 -6.26
CA ILE A 584 10.56 23.10 -7.13
C ILE A 584 10.98 24.29 -6.29
N ALA A 585 10.22 24.60 -5.24
CA ALA A 585 10.49 25.72 -4.34
C ALA A 585 11.86 25.61 -3.67
N LYS A 586 12.24 24.42 -3.20
CA LYS A 586 13.55 24.19 -2.56
C LYS A 586 14.73 24.34 -3.51
N ASN A 587 14.54 24.02 -4.79
CA ASN A 587 15.60 24.03 -5.80
C ASN A 587 15.45 25.21 -6.80
N LEU A 588 14.71 26.25 -6.42
CA LEU A 588 14.27 27.30 -7.32
C LEU A 588 15.43 28.00 -8.03
N ASP A 589 16.44 28.44 -7.27
CA ASP A 589 17.61 29.14 -7.81
C ASP A 589 18.37 28.26 -8.81
N ILE A 590 18.57 26.99 -8.46
CA ILE A 590 19.27 26.02 -9.30
C ILE A 590 18.51 25.81 -10.61
N LEU A 591 17.19 25.60 -10.54
CA LEU A 591 16.34 25.41 -11.72
C LEU A 591 16.37 26.64 -12.64
N ILE A 592 16.36 27.85 -12.07
CA ILE A 592 16.43 29.11 -12.83
C ILE A 592 17.78 29.30 -13.48
N ASN A 593 18.87 29.03 -12.76
CA ASN A 593 20.22 29.13 -13.29
C ASN A 593 20.47 28.20 -14.48
N HIS A 594 19.76 27.06 -14.53
CA HIS A 594 19.78 26.13 -15.67
C HIS A 594 18.67 26.40 -16.71
N GLY A 595 18.06 27.59 -16.70
CA GLY A 595 17.26 28.09 -17.83
C GLY A 595 15.84 27.54 -17.92
N ILE A 596 15.21 27.16 -16.81
CA ILE A 596 13.78 26.82 -16.78
C ILE A 596 12.90 27.95 -17.35
N ASP A 597 11.89 27.61 -18.14
CA ASP A 597 10.85 28.57 -18.52
C ASP A 597 10.05 28.96 -17.26
N THR A 598 10.10 30.24 -16.90
CA THR A 598 9.43 30.79 -15.72
C THR A 598 7.92 30.60 -15.73
N ASN A 599 7.28 30.51 -16.90
CA ASN A 599 5.86 30.21 -17.00
C ASN A 599 5.57 28.73 -16.68
N ILE A 600 6.46 27.81 -17.06
CA ILE A 600 6.35 26.39 -16.69
C ILE A 600 6.57 26.24 -15.18
N LEU A 601 7.60 26.89 -14.66
CA LEU A 601 7.95 26.92 -13.24
C LEU A 601 6.76 27.36 -12.37
N VAL A 602 6.24 28.56 -12.62
CA VAL A 602 5.11 29.12 -11.86
C VAL A 602 3.84 28.28 -12.03
N LYS A 603 3.65 27.63 -13.19
CA LYS A 603 2.48 26.76 -13.39
C LYS A 603 2.51 25.50 -12.52
N ARG A 604 3.69 25.07 -12.10
CA ARG A 604 3.92 23.86 -11.32
C ARG A 604 4.07 24.11 -9.82
N MET A 605 4.14 25.38 -9.41
CA MET A 605 4.15 25.78 -8.00
C MET A 605 2.74 26.03 -7.48
N ASP A 606 2.51 25.58 -6.25
CA ASP A 606 1.32 25.87 -5.46
C ASP A 606 1.37 27.31 -4.91
N SER A 607 0.19 27.86 -4.62
CA SER A 607 0.04 29.23 -4.11
C SER A 607 0.93 29.54 -2.91
N SER A 608 0.98 28.63 -1.94
CA SER A 608 1.76 28.81 -0.71
C SER A 608 3.27 28.80 -0.95
N ASP A 609 3.73 28.03 -1.93
CA ASP A 609 5.14 27.95 -2.30
C ASP A 609 5.55 29.16 -3.15
N ILE A 610 4.66 29.66 -4.02
CA ILE A 610 4.83 30.96 -4.68
C ILE A 610 4.97 32.05 -3.62
N ALA A 611 4.04 32.12 -2.68
CA ALA A 611 4.00 33.14 -1.62
C ALA A 611 5.31 33.21 -0.81
N LYS A 612 5.88 32.04 -0.46
CA LYS A 612 7.15 31.93 0.29
C LYS A 612 8.37 32.32 -0.53
N ASN A 613 8.32 32.21 -1.85
CA ASN A 613 9.47 32.42 -2.74
C ASN A 613 9.31 33.64 -3.66
N LEU A 614 8.41 34.58 -3.32
CA LEU A 614 8.12 35.75 -4.15
C LEU A 614 9.37 36.59 -4.46
N ASP A 615 10.19 36.89 -3.44
CA ASP A 615 11.41 37.68 -3.62
C ASP A 615 12.36 37.02 -4.62
N THR A 616 12.55 35.70 -4.49
CA THR A 616 13.39 34.92 -5.40
C THR A 616 12.81 34.90 -6.81
N LEU A 617 11.51 34.63 -6.96
CA LEU A 617 10.85 34.60 -8.26
C LEU A 617 10.94 35.97 -8.97
N ILE A 618 10.63 37.05 -8.26
CA ILE A 618 10.63 38.40 -8.83
C ILE A 618 12.06 38.85 -9.15
N SER A 619 13.04 38.55 -8.29
CA SER A 619 14.44 38.90 -8.55
C SER A 619 15.02 38.18 -9.78
N HIS A 620 14.51 37.00 -10.10
CA HIS A 620 14.81 36.26 -11.33
C HIS A 620 13.92 36.65 -12.53
N GLY A 621 13.19 37.78 -12.44
CA GLY A 621 12.46 38.37 -13.56
C GLY A 621 11.11 37.71 -13.86
N VAL A 622 10.58 36.89 -12.95
CA VAL A 622 9.22 36.37 -13.08
C VAL A 622 8.21 37.51 -12.95
N ASN A 623 7.25 37.57 -13.86
CA ASN A 623 6.24 38.63 -13.84
C ASN A 623 5.36 38.51 -12.58
N ALA A 624 5.46 39.51 -11.71
CA ALA A 624 4.75 39.57 -10.45
C ALA A 624 3.21 39.50 -10.59
N ILE A 625 2.65 39.98 -11.70
CA ILE A 625 1.20 39.87 -11.98
C ILE A 625 0.81 38.39 -12.19
N ILE A 626 1.63 37.63 -12.91
CA ILE A 626 1.40 36.19 -13.10
C ILE A 626 1.46 35.46 -11.76
N LEU A 627 2.38 35.85 -10.87
CA LEU A 627 2.47 35.28 -9.51
C LEU A 627 1.19 35.55 -8.72
N VAL A 628 0.72 36.80 -8.70
CA VAL A 628 -0.53 37.20 -8.03
C VAL A 628 -1.75 36.46 -8.56
N ASP A 629 -1.83 36.22 -9.87
CA ASP A 629 -2.92 35.47 -10.50
C ASP A 629 -2.94 33.99 -10.09
N ARG A 630 -1.79 33.44 -9.68
CA ARG A 630 -1.62 32.04 -9.26
C ARG A 630 -1.72 31.86 -7.76
N MET A 631 -1.63 32.95 -7.00
CA MET A 631 -1.86 32.94 -5.56
C MET A 631 -3.36 32.89 -5.24
N ASN A 632 -3.68 32.12 -4.20
CA ASN A 632 -4.97 32.06 -3.55
C ASN A 632 -5.21 33.36 -2.78
N SER A 633 -6.49 33.70 -2.61
CA SER A 633 -6.94 34.96 -2.01
C SER A 633 -6.37 35.21 -0.61
N TYR A 634 -6.17 34.15 0.18
CA TYR A 634 -5.64 34.21 1.54
C TYR A 634 -4.10 34.29 1.61
N ASP A 635 -3.38 34.00 0.52
CA ASP A 635 -1.92 34.11 0.48
C ASP A 635 -1.46 35.52 0.07
N ILE A 636 -2.27 36.23 -0.71
CA ILE A 636 -2.06 37.65 -1.04
C ILE A 636 -1.86 38.53 0.22
N PRO A 637 -2.75 38.53 1.23
CA PRO A 637 -2.55 39.33 2.45
C PRO A 637 -1.31 38.93 3.24
N ARG A 638 -0.90 37.65 3.22
CA ARG A 638 0.31 37.19 3.92
C ARG A 638 1.59 37.69 3.29
N SER A 639 1.55 37.93 1.98
CA SER A 639 2.67 38.43 1.20
C SER A 639 2.51 39.89 0.79
N LEU A 640 1.55 40.61 1.40
CA LEU A 640 1.13 41.94 0.97
C LEU A 640 2.31 42.93 0.92
N ASP A 641 3.10 42.98 2.00
CA ASP A 641 4.25 43.88 2.09
C ASP A 641 5.29 43.56 1.01
N THR A 642 5.61 42.28 0.79
CA THR A 642 6.54 41.85 -0.26
C THR A 642 6.04 42.26 -1.65
N LEU A 643 4.77 41.98 -1.95
CA LEU A 643 4.14 42.30 -3.23
C LEU A 643 4.15 43.81 -3.52
N ILE A 644 3.83 44.64 -2.51
CA ILE A 644 3.86 46.10 -2.62
C ILE A 644 5.30 46.62 -2.77
N ASN A 645 6.25 46.09 -2.01
CA ASN A 645 7.66 46.48 -2.09
C ASN A 645 8.26 46.21 -3.46
N HIS A 646 7.77 45.19 -4.18
CA HIS A 646 8.11 44.92 -5.59
C HIS A 646 7.29 45.75 -6.59
N GLY A 647 6.55 46.76 -6.14
CA GLY A 647 5.89 47.75 -6.99
C GLY A 647 4.59 47.27 -7.63
N ILE A 648 3.95 46.23 -7.09
CA ILE A 648 2.66 45.77 -7.59
C ILE A 648 1.57 46.76 -7.17
N ASP A 649 0.73 47.16 -8.13
CA ASP A 649 -0.40 48.06 -7.87
C ASP A 649 -1.34 47.44 -6.82
N THR A 650 -1.50 48.15 -5.70
CA THR A 650 -2.33 47.74 -4.57
C THR A 650 -3.78 47.46 -4.99
N ASN A 651 -4.31 48.14 -6.01
CA ASN A 651 -5.66 47.88 -6.54
C ASN A 651 -5.77 46.54 -7.26
N ILE A 652 -4.68 46.02 -7.83
CA ILE A 652 -4.63 44.66 -8.39
C ILE A 652 -4.71 43.64 -7.26
N LEU A 653 -3.96 43.86 -6.17
CA LEU A 653 -3.96 42.99 -4.99
C LEU A 653 -5.35 42.93 -4.35
N VAL A 654 -6.00 44.08 -4.14
CA VAL A 654 -7.36 44.18 -3.58
C VAL A 654 -8.41 43.39 -4.39
N LYS A 655 -8.26 43.30 -5.72
CA LYS A 655 -9.17 42.49 -6.56
C LYS A 655 -9.02 40.99 -6.33
N ARG A 656 -7.88 40.55 -5.79
CA ARG A 656 -7.53 39.15 -5.54
C ARG A 656 -7.69 38.74 -4.08
N MET A 657 -7.81 39.69 -3.15
CA MET A 657 -8.03 39.44 -1.74
C MET A 657 -9.49 39.14 -1.42
N ASP A 658 -9.72 38.35 -0.37
CA ASP A 658 -11.05 38.14 0.17
C ASP A 658 -11.56 39.39 0.92
N PRO A 659 -12.87 39.67 0.92
CA PRO A 659 -13.45 40.86 1.56
C PRO A 659 -13.04 41.06 3.02
N PHE A 660 -12.92 39.97 3.77
CA PHE A 660 -12.48 40.00 5.17
C PHE A 660 -11.01 40.42 5.31
N ASP A 661 -10.13 39.92 4.45
CA ASP A 661 -8.71 40.27 4.47
C ASP A 661 -8.47 41.71 4.03
N ILE A 662 -9.33 42.25 3.15
CA ILE A 662 -9.31 43.67 2.80
C ILE A 662 -9.63 44.52 4.04
N ALA A 663 -10.69 44.18 4.77
CA ALA A 663 -11.06 44.87 6.00
C ALA A 663 -9.93 44.85 7.04
N LYS A 664 -9.31 43.68 7.22
CA LYS A 664 -8.23 43.48 8.20
C LYS A 664 -6.95 44.23 7.86
N ASN A 665 -6.66 44.44 6.58
CA ASN A 665 -5.43 45.11 6.10
C ASN A 665 -5.70 46.53 5.58
N LEU A 666 -6.84 47.13 5.92
CA LEU A 666 -7.32 48.38 5.33
C LEU A 666 -6.29 49.52 5.41
N ASP A 667 -5.71 49.77 6.59
CA ASP A 667 -4.73 50.84 6.79
C ASP A 667 -3.46 50.65 5.94
N THR A 668 -2.97 49.42 5.84
CA THR A 668 -1.83 49.07 4.98
C THR A 668 -2.18 49.30 3.50
N LEU A 669 -3.38 48.93 3.07
CA LEU A 669 -3.80 49.12 1.68
C LEU A 669 -3.95 50.60 1.33
N ILE A 670 -4.54 51.42 2.21
CA ILE A 670 -4.69 52.87 2.03
C ILE A 670 -3.32 53.55 1.98
N SER A 671 -2.43 53.24 2.93
CA SER A 671 -1.10 53.85 2.99
C SER A 671 -0.25 53.57 1.75
N HIS A 672 -0.54 52.49 1.03
CA HIS A 672 0.09 52.12 -0.24
C HIS A 672 -0.77 52.42 -1.47
N GLY A 673 -1.70 53.38 -1.36
CA GLY A 673 -2.38 53.98 -2.51
C GLY A 673 -3.50 53.16 -3.13
N ALA A 674 -4.10 52.22 -2.40
CA ALA A 674 -5.36 51.62 -2.82
C ALA A 674 -6.47 52.68 -2.93
N ASP A 675 -7.29 52.58 -3.97
CA ASP A 675 -8.46 53.43 -4.15
C ASP A 675 -9.51 53.08 -3.08
N ILE A 676 -9.88 54.08 -2.29
CA ILE A 676 -10.78 53.92 -1.15
C ILE A 676 -12.18 53.41 -1.57
N ASN A 677 -12.64 53.76 -2.77
CA ASN A 677 -13.93 53.31 -3.29
C ASN A 677 -13.84 51.87 -3.82
N ILE A 678 -12.68 51.46 -4.34
CA ILE A 678 -12.44 50.05 -4.70
C ILE A 678 -12.43 49.18 -3.45
N LEU A 679 -11.77 49.64 -2.38
CA LEU A 679 -11.75 48.97 -1.08
C LEU A 679 -13.17 48.80 -0.52
N ALA A 680 -13.91 49.89 -0.40
CA ALA A 680 -15.29 49.88 0.10
C ALA A 680 -16.19 48.93 -0.70
N LYS A 681 -16.10 48.95 -2.04
CA LYS A 681 -16.90 48.09 -2.93
C LYS A 681 -16.56 46.59 -2.79
N ARG A 682 -15.35 46.25 -2.36
CA ARG A 682 -14.88 44.87 -2.24
C ARG A 682 -15.10 44.29 -0.84
N MET A 683 -15.44 45.10 0.16
CA MET A 683 -15.73 44.67 1.52
C MET A 683 -17.19 44.26 1.68
N HIS A 684 -17.46 43.33 2.61
CA HIS A 684 -18.84 43.04 3.04
C HIS A 684 -19.36 44.15 3.95
N SER A 685 -20.68 44.25 4.07
CA SER A 685 -21.35 45.27 4.88
C SER A 685 -20.85 45.31 6.33
N TYR A 686 -20.62 44.14 6.95
CA TYR A 686 -19.97 44.03 8.26
C TYR A 686 -18.57 44.67 8.31
N GLY A 687 -17.70 44.33 7.35
CA GLY A 687 -16.35 44.91 7.29
C GLY A 687 -16.36 46.41 6.99
N ILE A 688 -17.33 46.90 6.22
CA ILE A 688 -17.53 48.33 5.95
C ILE A 688 -17.93 49.06 7.22
N VAL A 689 -18.90 48.55 7.99
CA VAL A 689 -19.37 49.24 9.21
C VAL A 689 -18.29 49.28 10.28
N ASP A 690 -17.53 48.20 10.45
CA ASP A 690 -16.40 48.13 11.41
C ASP A 690 -15.30 49.16 11.08
N ASN A 691 -15.16 49.51 9.80
CA ASN A 691 -14.14 50.45 9.31
C ASN A 691 -14.74 51.77 8.79
N LEU A 692 -15.99 52.08 9.14
CA LEU A 692 -16.76 53.14 8.49
C LEU A 692 -16.11 54.52 8.68
N ASP A 693 -15.65 54.80 9.90
CA ASP A 693 -14.88 56.00 10.23
C ASP A 693 -13.67 56.17 9.30
N THR A 694 -12.85 55.12 9.19
CA THR A 694 -11.62 55.13 8.39
C THR A 694 -11.95 55.34 6.90
N LEU A 695 -12.95 54.64 6.38
CA LEU A 695 -13.36 54.73 4.98
C LEU A 695 -13.85 56.14 4.63
N ILE A 696 -14.77 56.71 5.43
CA ILE A 696 -15.32 58.05 5.18
C ILE A 696 -14.24 59.13 5.33
N ASN A 697 -13.37 59.02 6.35
CA ASN A 697 -12.28 59.99 6.55
C ASN A 697 -11.27 60.00 5.39
N HIS A 698 -11.11 58.89 4.68
CA HIS A 698 -10.28 58.80 3.48
C HIS A 698 -11.06 59.07 2.18
N GLY A 699 -12.33 59.50 2.27
CA GLY A 699 -13.12 59.97 1.14
C GLY A 699 -13.90 58.88 0.39
N ALA A 700 -14.22 57.76 1.04
CA ALA A 700 -15.12 56.76 0.46
C ALA A 700 -16.52 57.34 0.23
N ASP A 701 -17.08 57.10 -0.96
CA ASP A 701 -18.46 57.43 -1.32
C ASP A 701 -19.39 56.30 -0.84
N ILE A 702 -19.82 56.37 0.43
CA ILE A 702 -20.68 55.38 1.07
C ILE A 702 -22.02 56.03 1.42
N ASP A 703 -23.11 55.50 0.83
CA ASP A 703 -24.46 55.78 1.29
C ASP A 703 -24.76 54.90 2.51
N VAL A 704 -24.73 55.49 3.71
CA VAL A 704 -24.92 54.76 4.97
C VAL A 704 -26.31 54.14 5.07
N ASN A 705 -27.34 54.73 4.47
CA ASN A 705 -28.68 54.12 4.47
C ASN A 705 -28.74 52.89 3.57
N GLU A 706 -28.03 52.91 2.44
CA GLU A 706 -27.92 51.73 1.59
C GLU A 706 -27.02 50.64 2.22
N LEU A 707 -26.00 51.03 2.98
CA LEU A 707 -25.21 50.10 3.79
C LEU A 707 -26.12 49.37 4.80
N VAL A 708 -26.94 50.10 5.57
CA VAL A 708 -27.87 49.55 6.57
C VAL A 708 -28.78 48.48 5.97
N LYS A 709 -29.37 48.71 4.78
CA LYS A 709 -30.23 47.72 4.10
C LYS A 709 -29.52 46.43 3.70
N ASN A 710 -28.19 46.45 3.62
CA ASN A 710 -27.36 45.31 3.24
C ASN A 710 -26.69 44.65 4.46
N MET A 711 -27.02 45.07 5.67
CA MET A 711 -26.51 44.50 6.92
C MET A 711 -27.49 43.51 7.54
N TYR A 712 -26.97 42.56 8.32
CA TYR A 712 -27.83 41.77 9.19
C TYR A 712 -28.32 42.62 10.36
N SER A 713 -29.53 42.32 10.83
CA SER A 713 -30.13 43.02 11.96
C SER A 713 -29.23 43.09 13.20
N SER A 714 -28.53 42.00 13.53
CA SER A 714 -27.58 41.96 14.64
C SER A 714 -26.41 42.92 14.44
N ASP A 715 -25.87 43.01 13.22
CA ASP A 715 -24.74 43.90 12.90
C ASP A 715 -25.17 45.37 12.98
N ILE A 716 -26.42 45.67 12.59
CA ILE A 716 -27.02 47.01 12.74
C ILE A 716 -27.13 47.35 14.22
N ALA A 717 -27.64 46.43 15.03
CA ALA A 717 -27.81 46.59 16.48
C ALA A 717 -26.48 46.90 17.18
N ASP A 718 -25.44 46.13 16.86
CA ASP A 718 -24.11 46.28 17.46
C ASP A 718 -23.44 47.61 17.06
N ASN A 719 -23.77 48.15 15.87
CA ASN A 719 -23.14 49.34 15.30
C ASN A 719 -24.04 50.60 15.25
N LEU A 720 -25.14 50.63 16.02
CA LEU A 720 -26.13 51.72 15.99
C LEU A 720 -25.52 53.13 16.11
N ASP A 721 -24.60 53.33 17.07
CA ASP A 721 -24.01 54.66 17.31
C ASP A 721 -23.20 55.12 16.10
N THR A 722 -22.37 54.23 15.55
CA THR A 722 -21.52 54.51 14.39
C THR A 722 -22.36 54.84 13.16
N LEU A 723 -23.42 54.06 12.91
CA LEU A 723 -24.32 54.27 11.76
C LEU A 723 -25.04 55.62 11.86
N ILE A 724 -25.60 55.96 13.03
CA ILE A 724 -26.32 57.22 13.25
C ILE A 724 -25.35 58.41 13.18
N TYR A 725 -24.15 58.26 13.75
CA TYR A 725 -23.10 59.29 13.69
C TYR A 725 -22.74 59.67 12.24
N HIS A 726 -22.68 58.68 11.35
CA HIS A 726 -22.43 58.89 9.92
C HIS A 726 -23.69 59.18 9.09
N GLY A 727 -24.83 59.46 9.73
CA GLY A 727 -26.01 59.99 9.06
C GLY A 727 -27.04 58.95 8.57
N ALA A 728 -27.02 57.73 9.10
CA ALA A 728 -28.12 56.79 8.89
C ALA A 728 -29.45 57.36 9.43
N ASP A 729 -30.51 57.24 8.63
CA ASP A 729 -31.86 57.58 9.04
C ASP A 729 -32.38 56.56 10.06
N ILE A 730 -32.82 57.07 11.21
CA ILE A 730 -33.24 56.23 12.34
C ILE A 730 -34.42 55.32 11.99
N ASN A 731 -35.30 55.72 11.07
CA ASN A 731 -36.43 54.88 10.67
C ASN A 731 -35.99 53.79 9.68
N THR A 732 -34.99 54.07 8.84
CA THR A 732 -34.35 53.07 7.96
C THR A 732 -33.62 52.01 8.80
N ILE A 733 -32.93 52.41 9.87
CA ILE A 733 -32.35 51.47 10.85
C ILE A 733 -33.44 50.56 11.43
N VAL A 734 -34.51 51.15 11.97
CA VAL A 734 -35.59 50.38 12.62
C VAL A 734 -36.28 49.43 11.63
N SER A 735 -36.45 49.80 10.36
CA SER A 735 -37.11 48.93 9.37
C SER A 735 -36.30 47.69 8.98
N GLU A 736 -34.97 47.74 9.12
CA GLU A 736 -34.06 46.64 8.78
C GLU A 736 -33.67 45.80 10.01
N MET A 737 -34.08 46.23 11.22
CA MET A 737 -33.89 45.47 12.45
C MET A 737 -35.02 44.46 12.69
N SER A 738 -34.67 43.32 13.27
CA SER A 738 -35.57 42.29 13.76
C SER A 738 -36.28 42.76 15.02
N LEU A 739 -37.46 42.22 15.30
CA LEU A 739 -38.22 42.55 16.51
C LEU A 739 -37.44 42.30 17.81
N SER A 740 -36.58 41.28 17.82
CA SER A 740 -35.73 40.98 18.99
C SER A 740 -34.70 42.08 19.20
N ASP A 741 -33.99 42.46 18.14
CA ASP A 741 -32.92 43.45 18.22
C ASP A 741 -33.46 44.86 18.51
N ILE A 742 -34.66 45.19 17.99
CA ILE A 742 -35.38 46.42 18.35
C ILE A 742 -35.74 46.42 19.84
N ALA A 743 -36.21 45.29 20.38
CA ALA A 743 -36.59 45.20 21.79
C ALA A 743 -35.36 45.34 22.71
N GLU A 744 -34.24 44.71 22.35
CA GLU A 744 -32.99 44.79 23.11
C GLU A 744 -32.38 46.20 23.07
N ASN A 745 -32.53 46.93 21.95
CA ASN A 745 -31.98 48.27 21.76
C ASN A 745 -33.01 49.40 21.93
N ARG A 746 -34.20 49.12 22.46
CA ARG A 746 -35.36 50.03 22.48
C ARG A 746 -35.06 51.39 23.10
N GLU A 747 -34.40 51.41 24.26
CA GLU A 747 -34.08 52.66 24.95
C GLU A 747 -33.12 53.54 24.13
N LYS A 748 -32.14 52.91 23.47
CA LYS A 748 -31.14 53.57 22.63
C LYS A 748 -31.77 54.11 21.35
N LEU A 749 -32.62 53.33 20.68
CA LEU A 749 -33.36 53.74 19.50
C LEU A 749 -34.29 54.94 19.80
N LEU A 750 -35.02 54.93 20.91
CA LEU A 750 -35.85 56.06 21.34
C LEU A 750 -35.03 57.31 21.66
N ALA A 751 -33.85 57.16 22.27
CA ALA A 751 -32.95 58.28 22.54
C ALA A 751 -32.48 58.98 21.25
N TYR A 752 -32.32 58.22 20.16
CA TYR A 752 -32.03 58.74 18.83
C TYR A 752 -33.27 59.17 18.02
N GLY A 753 -34.46 59.13 18.62
CA GLY A 753 -35.69 59.65 18.02
C GLY A 753 -36.45 58.67 17.12
N ALA A 754 -36.22 57.36 17.27
CA ALA A 754 -36.97 56.33 16.56
C ALA A 754 -38.47 56.39 16.86
N ASN A 755 -39.32 56.26 15.84
CA ASN A 755 -40.76 56.07 16.02
C ASN A 755 -41.11 54.58 16.10
N LEU A 756 -40.99 54.01 17.30
CA LEU A 756 -41.37 52.63 17.58
C LEU A 756 -42.87 52.60 17.90
N THR A 757 -43.71 52.39 16.88
CA THR A 757 -45.13 52.12 17.13
C THR A 757 -45.27 50.79 17.87
N ASP A 758 -45.96 50.79 19.01
CA ASP A 758 -46.19 49.62 19.88
C ASP A 758 -46.77 48.40 19.15
#